data_AF-A0A6C1QNW2-F1
#
_entry.id   AF-A0A6C1QNW2-F1
#
_cell.length_a   1.000
_cell.length_b   1.000
_cell.length_c   1.000
_cell.angle_alpha   90.00
_cell.angle_beta   90.00
_cell.angle_gamma   90.00
#
_symmetry.space_group_name_H-M   'P 1'
#
loop_
_entity.id
_entity.type
_entity.pdbx_description
1 polymer ?
#
loop_
_entity_poly.entity_id
_entity_poly.type
_entity_poly.pdbx_seq_one_letter_code
_entity_poly.pdbx_strand_id
1 'polypeptide(L)'
;MSTVDDVLRILQTYTRRAKTAQVEFSQLLTFTTRYLEKVDNDDLRDLEDNTENLLAARLLELEKSGRVAVHSTGGKIVSIDYREFYPSLVSGHYQKMHDRPLLPFPDESMIGVTIPADAVFPVDVRTDFVSWLARSQDEPPVVVRLMFPDGVKSILAGSQQFPRTLAELSVQKIRAYLRSEKNVSYIRSKLGGAFRNRESMLKEMLQRILTTPDSAIRSVMEPDDFSFHFWTTLSSVLIKDIAPKKDKLQEDHDYAQAAYLLGYYNVHHKAIVQRRRETEMAVQMLDNRLSKEPYAFTISDIYNFTDAKGVLLTKRYTTQDIHDYLAERLRPGSANELAPVVRVKGPDGKDYYIRKEFVLKVLIERLFDISREFADHYVDTWVGAMKEDRRPTEMTDDATFSQDVQTRMTERYPMICALLRFDLLYLCAGEQKLMGEAAAEINRLFDREARAIRPMHQILQLDRKKLADDARLLLPFWQAFPWLNAFVRFLQRVFLGTRTPGQIERSRRKKGPRKAARILSSTAAPVTEDRQDSTVMQLGDARGADGGRTAPSRDSTPTSGGATRKVQAQEFRRRIEELQKGYVGDGGSVDAKLEELIERWNPLLDPVAKSNLVEDVNSLVRDFLRRMKVGFRLIPPDRARIQGFAEKLSQSDVFNQIRRKDALKTYLELYMLKILGKING
;
A
#
# COMPACT_ATOMS: atom_id res chain seq x y z
N MET A 1 -41.50 -37.74 -9.05
CA MET A 1 -40.72 -38.15 -7.86
C MET A 1 -40.81 -37.03 -6.86
N SER A 2 -41.66 -37.23 -5.86
CA SER A 2 -42.05 -36.27 -4.85
C SER A 2 -40.87 -35.70 -4.07
N THR A 3 -40.79 -34.37 -4.05
CA THR A 3 -39.72 -33.63 -3.38
C THR A 3 -40.08 -33.28 -1.93
N VAL A 4 -39.09 -32.83 -1.18
CA VAL A 4 -39.28 -32.25 0.16
C VAL A 4 -40.21 -31.03 0.12
N ASP A 5 -40.12 -30.22 -0.94
CA ASP A 5 -40.94 -29.03 -1.11
C ASP A 5 -42.41 -29.34 -1.44
N ASP A 6 -42.71 -30.49 -2.04
CA ASP A 6 -44.10 -30.91 -2.29
C ASP A 6 -44.81 -31.29 -0.99
N VAL A 7 -44.13 -32.06 -0.13
CA VAL A 7 -44.63 -32.37 1.23
C VAL A 7 -44.77 -31.11 2.07
N LEU A 8 -43.83 -30.15 1.97
CA LEU A 8 -43.97 -28.83 2.58
C LEU A 8 -45.22 -28.08 2.07
N ARG A 9 -45.47 -28.02 0.77
CA ARG A 9 -46.66 -27.35 0.20
C ARG A 9 -47.97 -27.97 0.71
N ILE A 10 -48.00 -29.29 0.86
CA ILE A 10 -49.15 -30.01 1.42
C ILE A 10 -49.34 -29.65 2.91
N LEU A 11 -48.26 -29.65 3.72
CA LEU A 11 -48.27 -29.22 5.12
C LEU A 11 -48.70 -27.75 5.28
N GLN A 12 -48.20 -26.85 4.43
CA GLN A 12 -48.60 -25.44 4.36
C GLN A 12 -50.11 -25.29 4.04
N THR A 13 -50.61 -26.09 3.10
CA THR A 13 -52.03 -26.06 2.71
C THR A 13 -52.93 -26.57 3.83
N TYR A 14 -52.52 -27.65 4.51
CA TYR A 14 -53.21 -28.19 5.67
C TYR A 14 -53.23 -27.17 6.83
N THR A 15 -52.07 -26.71 7.28
CA THR A 15 -51.94 -25.78 8.43
C THR A 15 -52.68 -24.46 8.18
N ARG A 16 -52.64 -23.91 6.95
CA ARG A 16 -53.42 -22.71 6.58
C ARG A 16 -54.93 -22.93 6.67
N ARG A 17 -55.42 -24.15 6.37
CA ARG A 17 -56.84 -24.50 6.47
C ARG A 17 -57.28 -24.78 7.92
N ALA A 18 -56.43 -25.47 8.69
CA ALA A 18 -56.68 -25.84 10.08
C ALA A 18 -56.39 -24.69 11.08
N LYS A 19 -55.66 -23.66 10.65
CA LYS A 19 -55.22 -22.50 11.47
C LYS A 19 -54.38 -22.87 12.70
N THR A 20 -53.60 -23.95 12.60
CA THR A 20 -52.70 -24.43 13.66
C THR A 20 -51.31 -24.68 13.12
N ALA A 21 -50.29 -24.41 13.94
CA ALA A 21 -48.90 -24.81 13.69
C ALA A 21 -48.66 -26.30 14.02
N GLN A 22 -49.35 -26.81 15.04
CA GLN A 22 -49.25 -28.20 15.48
C GLN A 22 -50.26 -29.07 14.72
N VAL A 23 -49.78 -30.20 14.20
CA VAL A 23 -50.52 -31.11 13.31
C VAL A 23 -50.34 -32.55 13.79
N GLU A 24 -51.42 -33.31 13.92
CA GLU A 24 -51.36 -34.76 14.11
C GLU A 24 -51.00 -35.46 12.79
N PHE A 25 -50.06 -36.41 12.81
CA PHE A 25 -49.60 -37.11 11.62
C PHE A 25 -50.72 -37.90 10.93
N SER A 26 -51.62 -38.52 11.69
CA SER A 26 -52.81 -39.21 11.18
C SER A 26 -53.75 -38.29 10.38
N GLN A 27 -53.94 -37.06 10.86
CA GLN A 27 -54.77 -36.06 10.19
C GLN A 27 -54.09 -35.52 8.93
N LEU A 28 -52.77 -35.30 8.98
CA LEU A 28 -51.97 -34.91 7.81
C LEU A 28 -51.98 -36.00 6.74
N LEU A 29 -51.76 -37.27 7.11
CA LEU A 29 -51.81 -38.42 6.20
C LEU A 29 -53.17 -38.50 5.49
N THR A 30 -54.27 -38.43 6.24
CA THR A 30 -55.64 -38.42 5.71
C THR A 30 -55.88 -37.24 4.76
N PHE A 31 -55.30 -36.07 5.04
CA PHE A 31 -55.38 -34.90 4.18
C PHE A 31 -54.56 -35.08 2.90
N THR A 32 -53.33 -35.59 3.01
CA THR A 32 -52.42 -35.85 1.89
C THR A 32 -53.04 -36.82 0.90
N THR A 33 -53.58 -37.96 1.35
CA THR A 33 -54.27 -38.91 0.46
C THR A 33 -55.41 -38.24 -0.32
N ARG A 34 -56.29 -37.50 0.37
CA ARG A 34 -57.41 -36.76 -0.26
C ARG A 34 -56.99 -35.54 -1.10
N TYR A 35 -55.74 -35.11 -0.98
CA TYR A 35 -55.16 -34.05 -1.79
C TYR A 35 -54.64 -34.64 -3.11
N LEU A 36 -53.92 -35.77 -3.03
CA LEU A 36 -53.39 -36.49 -4.18
C LEU A 36 -54.52 -37.02 -5.08
N GLU A 37 -55.57 -37.62 -4.51
CA GLU A 37 -56.82 -38.04 -5.21
C GLU A 37 -57.47 -36.93 -6.08
N LYS A 38 -57.11 -35.67 -5.87
CA LYS A 38 -57.71 -34.49 -6.53
C LYS A 38 -56.75 -33.71 -7.40
N VAL A 39 -55.46 -34.03 -7.37
CA VAL A 39 -54.40 -33.28 -8.06
C VAL A 39 -53.72 -34.23 -9.03
N ASP A 40 -54.20 -34.21 -10.27
CA ASP A 40 -53.58 -34.95 -11.38
C ASP A 40 -52.22 -34.32 -11.70
N ASN A 41 -51.15 -34.91 -11.14
CA ASN A 41 -49.78 -34.46 -11.31
C ASN A 41 -48.82 -35.66 -11.29
N ASP A 42 -48.28 -36.01 -12.47
CA ASP A 42 -47.29 -37.05 -12.69
C ASP A 42 -46.09 -37.01 -11.71
N ASP A 43 -45.68 -35.83 -11.26
CA ASP A 43 -44.55 -35.67 -10.34
C ASP A 43 -44.81 -36.22 -8.93
N LEU A 44 -46.07 -36.39 -8.53
CA LEU A 44 -46.48 -36.82 -7.19
C LEU A 44 -46.90 -38.29 -7.10
N ARG A 45 -46.91 -39.04 -8.21
CA ARG A 45 -47.39 -40.45 -8.25
C ARG A 45 -46.71 -41.36 -7.24
N ASP A 46 -45.41 -41.20 -7.00
CA ASP A 46 -44.69 -41.98 -5.99
C ASP A 46 -45.19 -41.72 -4.56
N LEU A 47 -45.60 -40.48 -4.25
CA LEU A 47 -46.23 -40.13 -2.98
C LEU A 47 -47.67 -40.64 -2.88
N GLU A 48 -48.36 -40.83 -4.00
CA GLU A 48 -49.66 -41.51 -4.04
C GLU A 48 -49.50 -43.02 -3.76
N ASP A 49 -48.59 -43.68 -4.49
CA ASP A 49 -48.27 -45.10 -4.34
C ASP A 49 -47.79 -45.49 -2.93
N ASN A 50 -47.09 -44.59 -2.22
CA ASN A 50 -46.49 -44.88 -0.92
C ASN A 50 -46.57 -43.70 0.07
N THR A 51 -47.79 -43.17 0.28
CA THR A 51 -48.01 -41.92 1.02
C THR A 51 -47.43 -41.92 2.43
N GLU A 52 -47.68 -42.93 3.27
CA GLU A 52 -47.26 -42.91 4.68
C GLU A 52 -45.73 -42.87 4.83
N ASN A 53 -45.01 -43.75 4.11
CA ASN A 53 -43.56 -43.87 4.26
C ASN A 53 -42.83 -42.67 3.65
N LEU A 54 -43.25 -42.18 2.48
CA LEU A 54 -42.61 -41.02 1.85
C LEU A 54 -42.95 -39.73 2.60
N LEU A 55 -44.19 -39.55 3.09
CA LEU A 55 -44.55 -38.42 3.94
C LEU A 55 -43.69 -38.40 5.22
N ALA A 56 -43.53 -39.55 5.89
CA ALA A 56 -42.67 -39.67 7.07
C ALA A 56 -41.19 -39.38 6.75
N ALA A 57 -40.65 -39.94 5.65
CA ALA A 57 -39.27 -39.71 5.24
C ALA A 57 -38.99 -38.22 4.95
N ARG A 58 -39.85 -37.56 4.17
CA ARG A 58 -39.73 -36.14 3.84
C ARG A 58 -39.93 -35.22 5.05
N LEU A 59 -40.77 -35.59 6.02
CA LEU A 59 -40.91 -34.85 7.29
C LEU A 59 -39.61 -34.93 8.13
N LEU A 60 -38.94 -36.08 8.17
CA LEU A 60 -37.63 -36.21 8.82
C LEU A 60 -36.51 -35.47 8.08
N GLU A 61 -36.60 -35.31 6.76
CA GLU A 61 -35.74 -34.41 5.99
C GLU A 61 -36.02 -32.92 6.33
N LEU A 62 -37.29 -32.52 6.45
CA LEU A 62 -37.68 -31.18 6.90
C LEU A 62 -37.20 -30.88 8.32
N GLU A 63 -37.21 -31.87 9.23
CA GLU A 63 -36.69 -31.73 10.59
C GLU A 63 -35.18 -31.48 10.61
N LYS A 64 -34.41 -32.23 9.80
CA LYS A 64 -32.96 -31.98 9.61
C LYS A 64 -32.67 -30.56 9.10
N SER A 65 -33.56 -30.01 8.27
CA SER A 65 -33.48 -28.62 7.82
C SER A 65 -33.99 -27.58 8.84
N GLY A 66 -34.51 -28.02 9.99
CA GLY A 66 -34.99 -27.16 11.08
C GLY A 66 -36.34 -26.48 10.83
N ARG A 67 -37.08 -26.88 9.79
CA ARG A 67 -38.34 -26.24 9.34
C ARG A 67 -39.58 -26.78 10.06
N VAL A 68 -39.49 -28.00 10.58
CA VAL A 68 -40.48 -28.64 11.46
C VAL A 68 -39.79 -29.20 12.71
N ALA A 69 -40.57 -29.50 13.75
CA ALA A 69 -40.18 -30.45 14.79
C ALA A 69 -41.12 -31.66 14.72
N VAL A 70 -40.58 -32.89 14.83
CA VAL A 70 -41.31 -34.14 14.65
C VAL A 70 -41.32 -34.92 15.95
N HIS A 71 -42.49 -34.98 16.60
CA HIS A 71 -42.65 -35.69 17.86
C HIS A 71 -43.02 -37.15 17.59
N SER A 72 -42.13 -38.06 17.98
CA SER A 72 -42.31 -39.50 17.77
C SER A 72 -42.53 -40.25 19.08
N THR A 73 -43.43 -41.22 19.09
CA THR A 73 -43.67 -42.14 20.22
C THR A 73 -43.62 -43.57 19.71
N GLY A 74 -42.84 -44.44 20.37
CA GLY A 74 -42.70 -45.85 19.95
C GLY A 74 -42.13 -46.03 18.54
N GLY A 75 -41.32 -45.08 18.05
CA GLY A 75 -40.74 -45.12 16.69
C GLY A 75 -41.69 -44.68 15.57
N LYS A 76 -42.91 -44.22 15.88
CA LYS A 76 -43.84 -43.63 14.91
C LYS A 76 -44.01 -42.13 15.16
N ILE A 77 -44.16 -41.36 14.07
CA ILE A 77 -44.48 -39.93 14.14
C ILE A 77 -45.92 -39.78 14.67
N VAL A 78 -46.11 -38.96 15.69
CA VAL A 78 -47.43 -38.66 16.29
C VAL A 78 -47.89 -37.25 15.92
N SER A 79 -47.01 -36.26 16.10
CA SER A 79 -47.32 -34.87 15.76
C SER A 79 -46.14 -34.13 15.15
N ILE A 80 -46.44 -33.04 14.44
CA ILE A 80 -45.51 -32.19 13.72
C ILE A 80 -45.82 -30.74 14.10
N ASP A 81 -44.82 -29.99 14.55
CA ASP A 81 -44.91 -28.54 14.73
C ASP A 81 -44.27 -27.84 13.53
N TYR A 82 -45.09 -27.15 12.73
CA TYR A 82 -44.63 -26.40 11.56
C TYR A 82 -44.11 -25.01 11.97
N ARG A 83 -42.78 -24.85 12.03
CA ARG A 83 -42.14 -23.64 12.61
C ARG A 83 -42.34 -22.38 11.76
N GLU A 84 -42.45 -22.54 10.45
CA GLU A 84 -42.70 -21.43 9.52
C GLU A 84 -44.17 -20.95 9.50
N PHE A 85 -45.08 -21.57 10.27
CA PHE A 85 -46.50 -21.21 10.30
C PHE A 85 -46.74 -19.73 10.66
N TYR A 86 -46.24 -19.26 11.81
CA TYR A 86 -46.46 -17.89 12.25
C TYR A 86 -45.74 -16.85 11.38
N PRO A 87 -44.47 -17.04 10.95
CA PRO A 87 -43.84 -16.15 9.97
C PRO A 87 -44.62 -16.07 8.64
N SER A 88 -45.18 -17.19 8.17
CA SER A 88 -45.99 -17.23 6.95
C SER A 88 -47.32 -16.46 7.11
N LEU A 89 -48.00 -16.59 8.26
CA LEU A 89 -49.21 -15.83 8.56
C LEU A 89 -48.95 -14.32 8.57
N VAL A 90 -47.94 -13.87 9.33
CA VAL A 90 -47.57 -12.45 9.42
C VAL A 90 -47.20 -11.91 8.03
N SER A 91 -46.42 -12.67 7.26
CA SER A 91 -46.05 -12.30 5.89
C SER A 91 -47.26 -12.16 4.95
N GLY A 92 -48.28 -13.02 5.11
CA GLY A 92 -49.54 -12.92 4.37
C GLY A 92 -50.37 -11.67 4.70
N HIS A 93 -50.16 -11.03 5.85
CA HIS A 93 -50.72 -9.70 6.11
C HIS A 93 -49.93 -8.62 5.36
N TYR A 94 -48.60 -8.64 5.42
CA TYR A 94 -47.75 -7.68 4.70
C TYR A 94 -47.91 -7.72 3.17
N GLN A 95 -48.15 -8.90 2.59
CA GLN A 95 -48.49 -9.03 1.17
C GLN A 95 -49.77 -8.25 0.81
N LYS A 96 -50.84 -8.35 1.61
CA LYS A 96 -52.08 -7.57 1.41
C LYS A 96 -51.87 -6.06 1.58
N MET A 97 -50.91 -5.67 2.43
CA MET A 97 -50.54 -4.26 2.60
C MET A 97 -49.80 -3.69 1.38
N HIS A 98 -49.20 -4.51 0.51
CA HIS A 98 -48.59 -4.03 -0.73
C HIS A 98 -49.63 -3.39 -1.65
N ASP A 99 -50.76 -4.08 -1.87
CA ASP A 99 -51.89 -3.56 -2.65
C ASP A 99 -52.69 -2.48 -1.89
N ARG A 100 -52.66 -2.51 -0.55
CA ARG A 100 -53.41 -1.59 0.33
C ARG A 100 -52.53 -1.03 1.46
N PRO A 101 -51.61 -0.08 1.17
CA PRO A 101 -50.63 0.40 2.16
C PRO A 101 -51.20 1.14 3.37
N LEU A 102 -52.47 1.54 3.29
CA LEU A 102 -53.20 2.23 4.35
C LEU A 102 -53.84 1.27 5.37
N LEU A 103 -53.79 -0.05 5.16
CA LEU A 103 -54.16 -1.01 6.20
C LEU A 103 -53.24 -0.83 7.42
N PRO A 104 -53.75 -0.96 8.65
CA PRO A 104 -52.93 -0.97 9.86
C PRO A 104 -51.76 -1.94 9.78
N PHE A 105 -50.65 -1.60 10.43
CA PHE A 105 -49.61 -2.62 10.66
C PHE A 105 -50.19 -3.74 11.54
N PRO A 106 -49.94 -5.02 11.23
CA PRO A 106 -50.55 -6.12 11.95
C PRO A 106 -50.06 -6.19 13.40
N ASP A 107 -50.99 -6.46 14.31
CA ASP A 107 -50.74 -6.78 15.72
C ASP A 107 -51.32 -8.17 16.05
N GLU A 108 -51.14 -8.63 17.29
CA GLU A 108 -51.65 -9.93 17.77
C GLU A 108 -53.15 -10.11 17.53
N SER A 109 -53.95 -9.05 17.61
CA SER A 109 -55.40 -9.12 17.43
C SER A 109 -55.79 -9.37 15.97
N MET A 110 -54.96 -8.91 15.02
CA MET A 110 -55.22 -9.04 13.58
C MET A 110 -54.83 -10.41 13.01
N ILE A 111 -53.90 -11.12 13.62
CA ILE A 111 -53.44 -12.45 13.15
C ILE A 111 -54.53 -13.52 13.33
N GLY A 112 -55.43 -13.35 14.31
CA GLY A 112 -56.57 -14.25 14.53
C GLY A 112 -56.20 -15.67 15.00
N VAL A 113 -54.97 -15.86 15.46
CA VAL A 113 -54.44 -17.08 16.10
C VAL A 113 -53.52 -16.64 17.24
N THR A 114 -53.64 -17.27 18.41
CA THR A 114 -52.73 -17.03 19.53
C THR A 114 -51.33 -17.51 19.18
N ILE A 115 -50.35 -16.61 19.17
CA ILE A 115 -48.95 -16.96 18.95
C ILE A 115 -48.28 -17.27 20.31
N PRO A 116 -47.62 -18.42 20.48
CA PRO A 116 -46.84 -18.75 21.68
C PRO A 116 -45.76 -17.70 21.97
N ALA A 117 -45.48 -17.46 23.26
CA ALA A 117 -44.55 -16.41 23.68
C ALA A 117 -43.08 -16.69 23.29
N ASP A 118 -42.72 -17.96 23.18
CA ASP A 118 -41.44 -18.48 22.68
C ASP A 118 -41.31 -18.40 21.15
N ALA A 119 -42.42 -18.26 20.43
CA ALA A 119 -42.44 -18.08 18.97
C ALA A 119 -42.37 -16.61 18.52
N VAL A 120 -42.30 -15.64 19.45
CA VAL A 120 -42.26 -14.19 19.17
C VAL A 120 -41.09 -13.52 19.89
N PHE A 121 -40.18 -12.92 19.13
CA PHE A 121 -39.03 -12.21 19.69
C PHE A 121 -39.38 -10.73 19.96
N PRO A 122 -39.30 -10.24 21.21
CA PRO A 122 -39.52 -8.82 21.51
C PRO A 122 -38.30 -7.98 21.11
N VAL A 123 -38.53 -6.80 20.52
CA VAL A 123 -37.49 -5.87 20.05
C VAL A 123 -37.91 -4.44 20.37
N ASP A 124 -37.21 -3.72 21.25
CA ASP A 124 -37.42 -2.26 21.42
C ASP A 124 -36.83 -1.55 20.20
N VAL A 125 -37.67 -0.73 19.55
CA VAL A 125 -37.32 -0.07 18.29
C VAL A 125 -36.15 0.91 18.46
N ARG A 126 -35.89 1.41 19.68
CA ARG A 126 -34.83 2.38 19.96
C ARG A 126 -33.45 1.78 20.17
N THR A 127 -33.39 0.57 20.73
CA THR A 127 -32.14 -0.09 21.11
C THR A 127 -31.73 -1.17 20.10
N ASP A 128 -32.69 -1.98 19.66
CA ASP A 128 -32.38 -3.27 19.04
C ASP A 128 -32.71 -3.32 17.54
N PHE A 129 -33.61 -2.45 17.04
CA PHE A 129 -34.04 -2.51 15.64
C PHE A 129 -32.88 -2.41 14.63
N VAL A 130 -31.87 -1.58 14.90
CA VAL A 130 -30.70 -1.40 14.01
C VAL A 130 -29.84 -2.66 13.91
N SER A 131 -29.78 -3.51 14.96
CA SER A 131 -29.07 -4.79 14.88
C SER A 131 -29.87 -5.83 14.09
N TRP A 132 -31.21 -5.81 14.19
CA TRP A 132 -32.08 -6.63 13.36
C TRP A 132 -32.06 -6.26 11.88
N LEU A 133 -31.89 -4.98 11.53
CA LEU A 133 -31.64 -4.56 10.15
C LEU A 133 -30.32 -5.10 9.58
N ALA A 134 -29.36 -5.48 10.42
CA ALA A 134 -28.04 -5.97 10.03
C ALA A 134 -27.93 -7.51 9.97
N ARG A 135 -29.00 -8.27 10.27
CA ARG A 135 -29.02 -9.74 10.18
C ARG A 135 -28.98 -10.24 8.74
N SER A 136 -28.50 -11.47 8.52
CA SER A 136 -28.53 -12.04 7.16
C SER A 136 -29.95 -12.39 6.74
N GLN A 137 -30.21 -12.32 5.43
CA GLN A 137 -31.46 -12.80 4.83
C GLN A 137 -31.50 -14.35 4.73
N ASP A 138 -30.36 -15.01 4.92
CA ASP A 138 -30.25 -16.49 4.92
C ASP A 138 -30.67 -17.12 6.25
N GLU A 139 -30.91 -16.31 7.29
CA GLU A 139 -31.39 -16.80 8.59
C GLU A 139 -32.88 -17.20 8.49
N PRO A 140 -33.31 -18.27 9.19
CA PRO A 140 -34.70 -18.73 9.12
C PRO A 140 -35.68 -17.63 9.54
N PRO A 141 -36.88 -17.57 8.93
CA PRO A 141 -37.83 -16.49 9.16
C PRO A 141 -38.41 -16.57 10.57
N VAL A 142 -38.34 -15.46 11.31
CA VAL A 142 -38.73 -15.35 12.73
C VAL A 142 -39.78 -14.26 12.90
N VAL A 143 -40.77 -14.49 13.77
CA VAL A 143 -41.75 -13.44 14.15
C VAL A 143 -41.15 -12.54 15.23
N VAL A 144 -41.26 -11.24 15.01
CA VAL A 144 -40.73 -10.18 15.86
C VAL A 144 -41.86 -9.27 16.30
N ARG A 145 -41.96 -9.00 17.60
CA ARG A 145 -42.80 -7.94 18.17
C ARG A 145 -41.96 -6.68 18.33
N LEU A 146 -42.19 -5.71 17.44
CA LEU A 146 -41.58 -4.39 17.51
C LEU A 146 -42.32 -3.54 18.54
N MET A 147 -41.61 -3.18 19.62
CA MET A 147 -42.11 -2.38 20.73
C MET A 147 -41.72 -0.92 20.53
N PHE A 148 -42.73 -0.03 20.55
CA PHE A 148 -42.55 1.41 20.40
C PHE A 148 -42.75 2.13 21.76
N PRO A 149 -42.10 3.27 21.99
CA PRO A 149 -42.28 4.06 23.21
C PRO A 149 -43.60 4.88 23.17
N ASP A 150 -43.80 5.72 24.19
CA ASP A 150 -44.82 6.78 24.22
C ASP A 150 -46.28 6.30 24.02
N GLY A 151 -46.56 5.04 24.39
CA GLY A 151 -47.89 4.44 24.25
C GLY A 151 -48.31 4.25 22.79
N VAL A 152 -47.36 4.04 21.89
CA VAL A 152 -47.60 3.59 20.52
C VAL A 152 -47.72 2.06 20.53
N LYS A 153 -48.76 1.50 19.89
CA LYS A 153 -48.99 0.05 19.82
C LYS A 153 -47.77 -0.68 19.25
N SER A 154 -47.50 -1.88 19.75
CA SER A 154 -46.57 -2.82 19.13
C SER A 154 -47.10 -3.32 17.78
N ILE A 155 -46.21 -3.79 16.92
CA ILE A 155 -46.57 -4.48 15.66
C ILE A 155 -45.83 -5.81 15.57
N LEU A 156 -46.42 -6.77 14.87
CA LEU A 156 -45.81 -8.05 14.52
C LEU A 156 -45.23 -7.98 13.11
N ALA A 157 -43.94 -8.26 12.95
CA ALA A 157 -43.27 -8.36 11.66
C ALA A 157 -42.47 -9.66 11.57
N GLY A 158 -42.38 -10.28 10.39
CA GLY A 158 -41.38 -11.31 10.15
C GLY A 158 -40.03 -10.67 9.86
N SER A 159 -38.92 -11.31 10.25
CA SER A 159 -37.55 -10.85 9.95
C SER A 159 -37.36 -10.51 8.47
N GLN A 160 -37.96 -11.29 7.57
CA GLN A 160 -37.92 -11.06 6.12
C GLN A 160 -38.59 -9.77 5.61
N GLN A 161 -39.42 -9.09 6.41
CA GLN A 161 -39.96 -7.76 6.04
C GLN A 161 -39.03 -6.59 6.39
N PHE A 162 -38.00 -6.83 7.22
CA PHE A 162 -37.09 -5.79 7.71
C PHE A 162 -36.21 -5.17 6.61
N PRO A 163 -35.67 -5.90 5.61
CA PRO A 163 -34.76 -5.28 4.64
C PRO A 163 -35.39 -4.19 3.76
N ARG A 164 -36.72 -4.20 3.56
CA ARG A 164 -37.37 -3.29 2.61
C ARG A 164 -38.86 -3.03 2.87
N THR A 165 -39.67 -4.07 3.07
CA THR A 165 -41.15 -3.97 3.09
C THR A 165 -41.68 -3.03 4.17
N LEU A 166 -41.14 -3.10 5.40
CA LEU A 166 -41.53 -2.18 6.48
C LEU A 166 -41.22 -0.71 6.14
N ALA A 167 -40.08 -0.44 5.50
CA ALA A 167 -39.67 0.90 5.13
C ALA A 167 -40.58 1.47 4.01
N GLU A 168 -40.90 0.68 2.98
CA GLU A 168 -41.82 1.07 1.90
C GLU A 168 -43.22 1.41 2.43
N LEU A 169 -43.78 0.54 3.26
CA LEU A 169 -45.09 0.77 3.89
C LEU A 169 -45.06 1.99 4.82
N SER A 170 -43.94 2.22 5.52
CA SER A 170 -43.76 3.42 6.33
C SER A 170 -43.77 4.69 5.48
N VAL A 171 -43.09 4.72 4.32
CA VAL A 171 -43.16 5.86 3.39
C VAL A 171 -44.59 6.08 2.89
N GLN A 172 -45.35 5.03 2.58
CA GLN A 172 -46.75 5.15 2.16
C GLN A 172 -47.65 5.69 3.29
N LYS A 173 -47.41 5.32 4.55
CA LYS A 173 -48.12 5.88 5.71
C LYS A 173 -47.77 7.36 5.95
N ILE A 174 -46.50 7.75 5.83
CA ILE A 174 -46.10 9.18 5.89
C ILE A 174 -46.71 9.97 4.72
N ARG A 175 -46.79 9.39 3.51
CA ARG A 175 -47.49 9.99 2.37
C ARG A 175 -48.98 10.20 2.65
N ALA A 176 -49.64 9.27 3.35
CA ALA A 176 -51.04 9.41 3.75
C ALA A 176 -51.23 10.55 4.76
N TYR A 177 -50.41 10.59 5.81
CA TYR A 177 -50.38 11.70 6.76
C TYR A 177 -50.21 13.05 6.06
N LEU A 178 -49.24 13.15 5.12
CA LEU A 178 -48.97 14.38 4.36
C LEU A 178 -50.15 14.79 3.47
N ARG A 179 -50.92 13.84 2.91
CA ARG A 179 -52.12 14.11 2.12
C ARG A 179 -53.31 14.62 2.93
N SER A 180 -53.29 14.44 4.25
CA SER A 180 -54.40 14.87 5.12
C SER A 180 -54.36 16.39 5.37
N GLU A 181 -55.50 17.04 5.11
CA GLU A 181 -55.78 18.46 5.33
C GLU A 181 -54.64 19.43 4.95
N LYS A 182 -53.97 19.99 5.96
CA LYS A 182 -52.91 21.02 5.85
C LYS A 182 -51.54 20.47 6.26
N ASN A 183 -51.39 19.16 6.43
CA ASN A 183 -50.20 18.54 7.02
C ASN A 183 -48.92 18.80 6.22
N VAL A 184 -48.97 18.81 4.87
CA VAL A 184 -47.82 19.22 4.04
C VAL A 184 -47.38 20.65 4.33
N SER A 185 -48.31 21.60 4.46
CA SER A 185 -48.00 22.99 4.76
C SER A 185 -47.45 23.16 6.19
N TYR A 186 -48.03 22.43 7.14
CA TYR A 186 -47.56 22.37 8.53
C TYR A 186 -46.13 21.82 8.63
N ILE A 187 -45.88 20.65 8.05
CA ILE A 187 -44.56 20.01 8.02
C ILE A 187 -43.55 20.89 7.28
N ARG A 188 -43.91 21.49 6.14
CA ARG A 188 -43.03 22.43 5.43
C ARG A 188 -42.65 23.63 6.31
N SER A 189 -43.59 24.18 7.08
CA SER A 189 -43.34 25.27 8.03
C SER A 189 -42.42 24.83 9.17
N LYS A 190 -42.70 23.68 9.81
CA LYS A 190 -41.87 23.10 10.89
C LYS A 190 -40.44 22.80 10.44
N LEU A 191 -40.27 22.24 9.23
CA LEU A 191 -38.96 21.90 8.67
C LEU A 191 -38.22 23.14 8.12
N GLY A 192 -38.91 24.19 7.68
CA GLY A 192 -38.29 25.38 7.09
C GLY A 192 -37.18 26.00 7.94
N GLY A 193 -37.31 25.95 9.28
CA GLY A 193 -36.27 26.40 10.20
C GLY A 193 -34.93 25.67 10.07
N ALA A 194 -34.94 24.36 9.76
CA ALA A 194 -33.74 23.54 9.55
C ALA A 194 -33.20 23.62 8.10
N PHE A 195 -34.05 23.98 7.13
CA PHE A 195 -33.73 23.97 5.70
C PHE A 195 -33.76 25.36 5.03
N ARG A 196 -33.50 26.45 5.77
CA ARG A 196 -33.57 27.84 5.26
C ARG A 196 -32.83 28.08 3.95
N ASN A 197 -31.65 27.47 3.77
CA ASN A 197 -30.83 27.61 2.55
C ASN A 197 -31.10 26.50 1.51
N ARG A 198 -32.10 25.63 1.73
CA ARG A 198 -32.43 24.45 0.92
C ARG A 198 -33.95 24.27 0.74
N GLU A 199 -34.71 25.36 0.75
CA GLU A 199 -36.19 25.30 0.69
C GLU A 199 -36.74 24.66 -0.59
N SER A 200 -36.05 24.81 -1.73
CA SER A 200 -36.44 24.13 -2.98
C SER A 200 -36.33 22.61 -2.82
N MET A 201 -35.20 22.11 -2.33
CA MET A 201 -34.98 20.69 -2.06
C MET A 201 -35.99 20.14 -1.04
N LEU A 202 -36.35 20.93 -0.01
CA LEU A 202 -37.41 20.57 0.94
C LEU A 202 -38.78 20.41 0.24
N LYS A 203 -39.16 21.37 -0.61
CA LYS A 203 -40.40 21.32 -1.38
C LYS A 203 -40.41 20.14 -2.36
N GLU A 204 -39.31 19.91 -3.05
CA GLU A 204 -39.13 18.81 -4.01
C GLU A 204 -39.20 17.44 -3.33
N MET A 205 -38.60 17.28 -2.14
CA MET A 205 -38.65 16.02 -1.39
C MET A 205 -40.06 15.73 -0.85
N LEU A 206 -40.75 16.73 -0.29
CA LEU A 206 -42.16 16.60 0.10
C LEU A 206 -43.04 16.24 -1.09
N GLN A 207 -42.83 16.88 -2.25
CA GLN A 207 -43.54 16.54 -3.48
C GLN A 207 -43.24 15.11 -3.94
N ARG A 208 -41.98 14.66 -3.87
CA ARG A 208 -41.57 13.29 -4.24
C ARG A 208 -42.28 12.23 -3.39
N ILE A 209 -42.44 12.44 -2.09
CA ILE A 209 -43.21 11.53 -1.22
C ILE A 209 -44.68 11.44 -1.68
N LEU A 210 -45.28 12.58 -2.04
CA LEU A 210 -46.68 12.65 -2.48
C LEU A 210 -46.94 11.96 -3.83
N THR A 211 -46.04 12.15 -4.79
CA THR A 211 -46.19 11.68 -6.18
C THR A 211 -45.55 10.33 -6.45
N THR A 212 -44.31 10.11 -5.99
CA THR A 212 -43.46 8.95 -6.32
C THR A 212 -42.83 8.33 -5.05
N PRO A 213 -43.64 7.77 -4.13
CA PRO A 213 -43.15 7.19 -2.87
C PRO A 213 -42.08 6.11 -3.06
N ASP A 214 -42.20 5.29 -4.12
CA ASP A 214 -41.25 4.21 -4.42
C ASP A 214 -39.90 4.74 -4.97
N SER A 215 -39.83 6.03 -5.31
CA SER A 215 -38.59 6.78 -5.52
C SER A 215 -38.13 7.50 -4.25
N ALA A 216 -39.06 7.96 -3.41
CA ALA A 216 -38.76 8.58 -2.13
C ALA A 216 -38.07 7.60 -1.15
N ILE A 217 -38.46 6.32 -1.11
CA ILE A 217 -37.80 5.30 -0.30
C ILE A 217 -36.30 5.17 -0.60
N ARG A 218 -35.86 5.37 -1.86
CA ARG A 218 -34.43 5.35 -2.21
C ARG A 218 -33.63 6.39 -1.41
N SER A 219 -34.22 7.53 -1.07
CA SER A 219 -33.57 8.57 -0.26
C SER A 219 -33.50 8.24 1.24
N VAL A 220 -34.11 7.14 1.68
CA VAL A 220 -33.94 6.54 3.02
C VAL A 220 -32.88 5.42 2.98
N MET A 221 -32.89 4.61 1.92
CA MET A 221 -32.02 3.44 1.75
C MET A 221 -30.62 3.77 1.23
N GLU A 222 -30.48 4.88 0.49
CA GLU A 222 -29.22 5.42 -0.03
C GLU A 222 -29.12 6.94 0.30
N PRO A 223 -29.04 7.33 1.58
CA PRO A 223 -29.21 8.72 1.99
C PRO A 223 -27.95 9.58 1.76
N ASP A 224 -28.09 10.62 0.94
CA ASP A 224 -27.15 11.73 0.84
C ASP A 224 -27.22 12.65 2.07
N ASP A 225 -26.44 13.73 2.11
CA ASP A 225 -26.41 14.64 3.26
C ASP A 225 -27.69 15.49 3.43
N PHE A 226 -28.47 15.70 2.36
CA PHE A 226 -29.74 16.43 2.44
C PHE A 226 -30.87 15.50 2.90
N SER A 227 -31.04 14.36 2.23
CA SER A 227 -32.06 13.35 2.52
C SER A 227 -31.88 12.73 3.90
N PHE A 228 -30.64 12.47 4.33
CA PHE A 228 -30.36 12.03 5.70
C PHE A 228 -30.89 13.05 6.72
N HIS A 229 -30.60 14.34 6.54
CA HIS A 229 -31.09 15.38 7.44
C HIS A 229 -32.61 15.51 7.37
N PHE A 230 -33.19 15.47 6.16
CA PHE A 230 -34.63 15.56 5.94
C PHE A 230 -35.40 14.45 6.67
N TRP A 231 -35.05 13.18 6.45
CA TRP A 231 -35.77 12.06 7.07
C TRP A 231 -35.58 12.02 8.59
N THR A 232 -34.39 12.38 9.10
CA THR A 232 -34.13 12.50 10.53
C THR A 232 -35.01 13.58 11.17
N THR A 233 -35.05 14.78 10.59
CA THR A 233 -35.84 15.89 11.13
C THR A 233 -37.35 15.64 10.97
N LEU A 234 -37.81 15.12 9.82
CA LEU A 234 -39.21 14.77 9.60
C LEU A 234 -39.69 13.73 10.62
N SER A 235 -38.95 12.63 10.77
CA SER A 235 -39.28 11.58 11.74
C SER A 235 -39.31 12.14 13.16
N SER A 236 -38.33 12.96 13.53
CA SER A 236 -38.27 13.62 14.85
C SER A 236 -39.44 14.56 15.14
N VAL A 237 -39.94 15.29 14.12
CA VAL A 237 -41.12 16.17 14.25
C VAL A 237 -42.39 15.33 14.41
N LEU A 238 -42.59 14.33 13.56
CA LEU A 238 -43.78 13.47 13.61
C LEU A 238 -43.87 12.68 14.92
N ILE A 239 -42.75 12.13 15.39
CA ILE A 239 -42.68 11.45 16.69
C ILE A 239 -43.12 12.41 17.81
N LYS A 240 -42.55 13.62 17.88
CA LYS A 240 -42.87 14.60 18.93
C LYS A 240 -44.31 15.10 18.89
N ASP A 241 -44.90 15.23 17.71
CA ASP A 241 -46.25 15.78 17.53
C ASP A 241 -47.36 14.70 17.65
N ILE A 242 -47.06 13.42 17.38
CA ILE A 242 -48.05 12.33 17.32
C ILE A 242 -47.92 11.35 18.50
N ALA A 243 -46.70 10.94 18.86
CA ALA A 243 -46.51 9.89 19.86
C ALA A 243 -46.96 10.28 21.29
N PRO A 244 -46.83 11.54 21.77
CA PRO A 244 -47.32 11.93 23.10
C PRO A 244 -48.84 12.06 23.26
N LYS A 245 -49.64 11.93 22.18
CA LYS A 245 -51.11 12.03 22.27
C LYS A 245 -51.67 10.94 23.20
N LYS A 246 -52.62 11.31 24.08
CA LYS A 246 -53.31 10.36 24.97
C LYS A 246 -54.28 9.48 24.19
N ASP A 247 -55.26 10.10 23.55
CA ASP A 247 -56.30 9.43 22.76
C ASP A 247 -55.84 9.35 21.30
N LYS A 248 -55.12 8.27 20.96
CA LYS A 248 -54.63 8.01 19.61
C LYS A 248 -55.68 7.28 18.77
N LEU A 249 -55.92 7.75 17.55
CA LEU A 249 -56.63 6.96 16.55
C LEU A 249 -55.68 5.89 15.98
N GLN A 250 -56.22 4.91 15.24
CA GLN A 250 -55.38 3.89 14.58
C GLN A 250 -54.40 4.54 13.59
N GLU A 251 -54.81 5.61 12.91
CA GLU A 251 -53.92 6.41 12.06
C GLU A 251 -52.75 7.05 12.83
N ASP A 252 -52.99 7.58 14.05
CA ASP A 252 -51.91 8.15 14.87
C ASP A 252 -50.86 7.10 15.25
N HIS A 253 -51.29 5.88 15.56
CA HIS A 253 -50.38 4.76 15.79
C HIS A 253 -49.57 4.44 14.53
N ASP A 254 -50.24 4.26 13.39
CA ASP A 254 -49.64 3.95 12.10
C ASP A 254 -48.59 4.99 11.67
N TYR A 255 -48.90 6.29 11.83
CA TYR A 255 -47.98 7.39 11.50
C TYR A 255 -46.79 7.49 12.45
N ALA A 256 -47.00 7.27 13.76
CA ALA A 256 -45.92 7.26 14.74
C ALA A 256 -44.98 6.05 14.51
N GLN A 257 -45.53 4.85 14.31
CA GLN A 257 -44.77 3.63 13.98
C GLN A 257 -43.91 3.85 12.73
N ALA A 258 -44.50 4.36 11.65
CA ALA A 258 -43.79 4.69 10.41
C ALA A 258 -42.65 5.71 10.64
N ALA A 259 -42.87 6.74 11.47
CA ALA A 259 -41.85 7.74 11.78
C ALA A 259 -40.68 7.17 12.58
N TYR A 260 -40.91 6.33 13.59
CA TYR A 260 -39.81 5.64 14.30
C TYR A 260 -39.02 4.75 13.33
N LEU A 261 -39.69 3.89 12.57
CA LEU A 261 -39.04 2.98 11.64
C LEU A 261 -38.16 3.73 10.63
N LEU A 262 -38.70 4.74 9.93
CA LEU A 262 -37.94 5.51 8.93
C LEU A 262 -36.75 6.26 9.54
N GLY A 263 -36.87 6.76 10.76
CA GLY A 263 -35.75 7.37 11.49
C GLY A 263 -34.58 6.41 11.65
N TYR A 264 -34.84 5.17 12.09
CA TYR A 264 -33.80 4.16 12.30
C TYR A 264 -33.28 3.54 10.99
N TYR A 265 -34.12 3.33 9.97
CA TYR A 265 -33.67 2.95 8.63
C TYR A 265 -32.65 3.97 8.09
N ASN A 266 -33.00 5.26 8.13
CA ASN A 266 -32.16 6.33 7.63
C ASN A 266 -30.79 6.39 8.34
N VAL A 267 -30.74 6.14 9.65
CA VAL A 267 -29.48 6.05 10.42
C VAL A 267 -28.66 4.81 10.02
N HIS A 268 -29.29 3.65 9.93
CA HIS A 268 -28.64 2.39 9.54
C HIS A 268 -28.03 2.49 8.13
N HIS A 269 -28.81 2.97 7.15
CA HIS A 269 -28.34 3.13 5.77
C HIS A 269 -27.30 4.25 5.61
N LYS A 270 -27.37 5.34 6.40
CA LYS A 270 -26.31 6.35 6.42
C LYS A 270 -24.98 5.77 6.89
N ALA A 271 -24.99 4.90 7.90
CA ALA A 271 -23.78 4.21 8.36
C ALA A 271 -23.19 3.28 7.28
N ILE A 272 -24.03 2.57 6.53
CA ILE A 272 -23.58 1.72 5.40
C ILE A 272 -22.97 2.56 4.27
N VAL A 273 -23.65 3.63 3.84
CA VAL A 273 -23.16 4.53 2.78
C VAL A 273 -21.84 5.21 3.20
N GLN A 274 -21.75 5.67 4.45
CA GLN A 274 -20.54 6.25 5.01
C GLN A 274 -19.39 5.23 5.01
N ARG A 275 -19.63 4.01 5.49
CA ARG A 275 -18.61 2.94 5.51
C ARG A 275 -18.14 2.59 4.09
N ARG A 276 -19.05 2.44 3.13
CA ARG A 276 -18.70 2.19 1.71
C ARG A 276 -17.78 3.29 1.17
N ARG A 277 -18.12 4.56 1.40
CA ARG A 277 -17.31 5.71 0.97
C ARG A 277 -15.92 5.72 1.63
N GLU A 278 -15.84 5.37 2.92
CA GLU A 278 -14.56 5.25 3.63
C GLU A 278 -13.70 4.09 3.11
N THR A 279 -14.31 2.95 2.77
CA THR A 279 -13.67 1.82 2.09
C THR A 279 -13.14 2.24 0.71
N GLU A 280 -13.98 2.86 -0.14
CA GLU A 280 -13.57 3.36 -1.47
C GLU A 280 -12.40 4.34 -1.38
N MET A 281 -12.47 5.32 -0.47
CA MET A 281 -11.37 6.27 -0.24
C MET A 281 -10.11 5.57 0.28
N ALA A 282 -10.24 4.58 1.17
CA ALA A 282 -9.10 3.82 1.68
C ALA A 282 -8.45 2.94 0.60
N VAL A 283 -9.24 2.35 -0.32
CA VAL A 283 -8.75 1.62 -1.50
C VAL A 283 -8.03 2.58 -2.46
N GLN A 284 -8.56 3.78 -2.71
CA GLN A 284 -7.83 4.81 -3.47
C GLN A 284 -6.53 5.26 -2.77
N MET A 285 -6.49 5.28 -1.44
CA MET A 285 -5.26 5.57 -0.69
C MET A 285 -4.25 4.42 -0.76
N LEU A 286 -4.70 3.16 -0.73
CA LEU A 286 -3.87 1.98 -0.97
C LEU A 286 -3.29 2.02 -2.40
N ASP A 287 -4.12 2.27 -3.41
CA ASP A 287 -3.67 2.45 -4.79
C ASP A 287 -2.60 3.56 -4.84
N ASN A 288 -2.86 4.75 -4.30
CA ASN A 288 -1.86 5.83 -4.24
C ASN A 288 -0.57 5.46 -3.46
N ARG A 289 -0.63 4.59 -2.44
CA ARG A 289 0.55 4.11 -1.69
C ARG A 289 1.42 3.17 -2.53
N LEU A 290 0.83 2.31 -3.37
CA LEU A 290 1.55 1.49 -4.36
C LEU A 290 2.25 2.33 -5.45
N SER A 291 2.06 3.65 -5.48
CA SER A 291 2.67 4.61 -6.43
C SER A 291 3.82 5.41 -5.82
N LYS A 292 4.30 5.01 -4.64
CA LYS A 292 5.35 5.69 -3.89
C LYS A 292 6.46 4.72 -3.55
N GLU A 293 7.64 5.26 -3.31
CA GLU A 293 8.80 4.50 -2.86
C GLU A 293 8.47 3.68 -1.59
N PRO A 294 8.94 2.43 -1.48
CA PRO A 294 9.90 1.74 -2.36
C PRO A 294 9.33 1.14 -3.66
N TYR A 295 8.06 1.38 -4.01
CA TYR A 295 7.32 0.82 -5.17
C TYR A 295 7.11 -0.69 -5.20
N ALA A 296 7.98 -1.46 -4.54
CA ALA A 296 7.86 -2.90 -4.35
C ALA A 296 7.43 -3.22 -2.92
N PHE A 297 6.35 -3.98 -2.77
CA PHE A 297 5.72 -4.25 -1.47
C PHE A 297 5.40 -5.74 -1.34
N THR A 298 5.61 -6.32 -0.16
CA THR A 298 5.02 -7.62 0.20
C THR A 298 3.57 -7.44 0.62
N ILE A 299 2.79 -8.54 0.69
CA ILE A 299 1.42 -8.48 1.22
C ILE A 299 1.37 -7.93 2.66
N SER A 300 2.38 -8.25 3.47
CA SER A 300 2.54 -7.72 4.83
C SER A 300 2.77 -6.22 4.87
N ASP A 301 3.47 -5.65 3.89
CA ASP A 301 3.65 -4.19 3.79
C ASP A 301 2.33 -3.51 3.42
N ILE A 302 1.56 -4.08 2.49
CA ILE A 302 0.24 -3.58 2.06
C ILE A 302 -0.75 -3.56 3.23
N TYR A 303 -0.78 -4.61 4.06
CA TYR A 303 -1.61 -4.66 5.27
C TYR A 303 -1.22 -3.59 6.32
N ASN A 304 0.04 -3.12 6.29
CA ASN A 304 0.58 -2.09 7.19
C ASN A 304 0.51 -0.67 6.61
N PHE A 305 -0.12 -0.46 5.45
CA PHE A 305 -0.29 0.87 4.90
C PHE A 305 -1.13 1.78 5.80
N THR A 306 -0.65 3.02 5.97
CA THR A 306 -1.27 4.05 6.81
C THR A 306 -1.75 5.25 6.00
N ASP A 307 -2.73 5.96 6.53
CA ASP A 307 -3.12 7.29 6.05
C ASP A 307 -2.10 8.38 6.46
N ALA A 308 -2.37 9.64 6.12
CA ALA A 308 -1.49 10.77 6.44
C ALA A 308 -1.36 11.06 7.95
N LYS A 309 -2.20 10.45 8.80
CA LYS A 309 -2.19 10.58 10.27
C LYS A 309 -1.57 9.35 10.95
N GLY A 310 -1.00 8.41 10.18
CA GLY A 310 -0.43 7.17 10.71
C GLY A 310 -1.46 6.09 11.07
N VAL A 311 -2.74 6.27 10.70
CA VAL A 311 -3.79 5.28 10.99
C VAL A 311 -3.79 4.21 9.89
N LEU A 312 -3.72 2.94 10.30
CA LEU A 312 -3.81 1.79 9.39
C LEU A 312 -5.07 1.82 8.51
N LEU A 313 -4.90 1.64 7.21
CA LEU A 313 -5.99 1.61 6.22
C LEU A 313 -6.87 0.35 6.39
N THR A 314 -6.32 -0.74 6.92
CA THR A 314 -7.04 -1.96 7.36
C THR A 314 -8.07 -1.73 8.47
N LYS A 315 -8.19 -0.52 9.01
CA LYS A 315 -9.33 -0.11 9.87
C LYS A 315 -10.55 0.40 9.09
N ARG A 316 -10.42 0.66 7.78
CA ARG A 316 -11.45 1.23 6.89
C ARG A 316 -11.91 0.29 5.77
N TYR A 317 -11.11 -0.74 5.47
CA TYR A 317 -11.47 -1.87 4.63
C TYR A 317 -11.12 -3.19 5.32
N THR A 318 -11.73 -4.29 4.90
CA THR A 318 -11.44 -5.65 5.36
C THR A 318 -10.25 -6.26 4.62
N THR A 319 -9.75 -7.40 5.11
CA THR A 319 -8.73 -8.18 4.38
C THR A 319 -9.26 -8.68 3.03
N GLN A 320 -10.57 -8.99 2.94
CA GLN A 320 -11.19 -9.45 1.69
C GLN A 320 -11.18 -8.36 0.62
N ASP A 321 -11.49 -7.11 0.97
CA ASP A 321 -11.44 -5.96 0.05
C ASP A 321 -10.04 -5.79 -0.58
N ILE A 322 -8.97 -6.09 0.18
CA ILE A 322 -7.58 -6.06 -0.31
C ILE A 322 -7.33 -7.21 -1.28
N HIS A 323 -7.81 -8.42 -0.97
CA HIS A 323 -7.69 -9.57 -1.85
C HIS A 323 -8.45 -9.37 -3.15
N ASP A 324 -9.66 -8.81 -3.11
CA ASP A 324 -10.47 -8.52 -4.28
C ASP A 324 -9.83 -7.42 -5.15
N TYR A 325 -9.39 -6.32 -4.53
CA TYR A 325 -8.62 -5.27 -5.22
C TYR A 325 -7.35 -5.84 -5.88
N LEU A 326 -6.55 -6.64 -5.16
CA LEU A 326 -5.34 -7.23 -5.74
C LEU A 326 -5.69 -8.26 -6.83
N ALA A 327 -6.72 -9.08 -6.65
CA ALA A 327 -7.16 -10.06 -7.65
C ALA A 327 -7.70 -9.38 -8.93
N GLU A 328 -8.29 -8.19 -8.84
CA GLU A 328 -8.63 -7.35 -9.99
C GLU A 328 -7.36 -6.77 -10.63
N ARG A 329 -6.47 -6.15 -9.85
CA ARG A 329 -5.24 -5.50 -10.35
C ARG A 329 -4.17 -6.46 -10.89
N LEU A 330 -4.24 -7.75 -10.54
CA LEU A 330 -3.39 -8.82 -11.05
C LEU A 330 -3.91 -9.45 -12.35
N ARG A 331 -5.09 -9.05 -12.86
CA ARG A 331 -5.61 -9.53 -14.15
C ARG A 331 -5.01 -8.70 -15.30
N PRO A 332 -4.43 -9.36 -16.33
CA PRO A 332 -4.01 -8.67 -17.55
C PRO A 332 -5.23 -8.27 -18.40
N GLY A 333 -5.11 -7.17 -19.15
CA GLY A 333 -6.16 -6.72 -20.07
C GLY A 333 -6.31 -7.61 -21.30
N SER A 334 -5.20 -8.20 -21.75
CA SER A 334 -5.14 -9.16 -22.86
C SER A 334 -3.93 -10.10 -22.69
N ALA A 335 -3.85 -11.16 -23.50
CA ALA A 335 -2.80 -12.18 -23.37
C ALA A 335 -1.36 -11.66 -23.60
N ASN A 336 -1.21 -10.50 -24.25
CA ASN A 336 0.09 -9.87 -24.55
C ASN A 336 0.36 -8.63 -23.68
N GLU A 337 -0.44 -8.38 -22.65
CA GLU A 337 -0.31 -7.22 -21.75
C GLU A 337 -0.07 -7.65 -20.30
N LEU A 338 0.72 -6.87 -19.60
CA LEU A 338 0.92 -6.94 -18.16
C LEU A 338 -0.30 -6.39 -17.43
N ALA A 339 -0.69 -7.11 -16.39
CA ALA A 339 -1.62 -6.65 -15.38
C ALA A 339 -1.13 -5.33 -14.74
N PRO A 340 -2.05 -4.42 -14.33
CA PRO A 340 -1.68 -3.17 -13.67
C PRO A 340 -0.71 -3.35 -12.49
N VAL A 341 -0.90 -4.40 -11.70
CA VAL A 341 0.06 -4.85 -10.69
C VAL A 341 0.66 -6.18 -11.16
N VAL A 342 1.99 -6.29 -11.05
CA VAL A 342 2.75 -7.52 -11.28
C VAL A 342 3.05 -8.15 -9.91
N ARG A 343 2.79 -9.45 -9.77
CA ARG A 343 3.27 -10.25 -8.65
C ARG A 343 4.46 -11.10 -9.08
N VAL A 344 5.60 -10.93 -8.42
CA VAL A 344 6.79 -11.78 -8.59
C VAL A 344 7.11 -12.51 -7.29
N LYS A 345 7.44 -13.80 -7.38
CA LYS A 345 7.87 -14.59 -6.24
C LYS A 345 9.39 -14.57 -6.13
N GLY A 346 9.90 -14.14 -4.99
CA GLY A 346 11.33 -14.11 -4.70
C GLY A 346 11.92 -15.49 -4.37
N PRO A 347 13.25 -15.63 -4.47
CA PRO A 347 13.97 -16.83 -4.02
C PRO A 347 13.90 -17.01 -2.49
N ASP A 348 13.59 -15.95 -1.74
CA ASP A 348 13.27 -15.98 -0.31
C ASP A 348 11.84 -16.49 -0.01
N GLY A 349 11.10 -16.90 -1.05
CA GLY A 349 9.76 -17.46 -0.96
C GLY A 349 8.63 -16.42 -0.86
N LYS A 350 8.94 -15.11 -0.76
CA LYS A 350 7.93 -14.05 -0.62
C LYS A 350 7.35 -13.62 -1.96
N ASP A 351 6.07 -13.22 -1.95
CA ASP A 351 5.43 -12.55 -3.09
C ASP A 351 5.60 -11.03 -2.96
N TYR A 352 6.16 -10.40 -4.00
CA TYR A 352 6.31 -8.96 -4.14
C TYR A 352 5.33 -8.43 -5.20
N TYR A 353 4.68 -7.31 -4.87
CA TYR A 353 3.68 -6.62 -5.66
C TYR A 353 4.25 -5.28 -6.12
N ILE A 354 4.30 -5.05 -7.43
CA ILE A 354 4.84 -3.83 -8.05
C ILE A 354 3.90 -3.37 -9.16
N ARG A 355 3.62 -2.07 -9.25
CA ARG A 355 2.86 -1.53 -10.39
C ARG A 355 3.71 -1.59 -11.67
N LYS A 356 3.11 -1.98 -12.80
CA LYS A 356 3.87 -2.30 -14.03
C LYS A 356 4.69 -1.13 -14.58
N GLU A 357 4.27 0.12 -14.33
CA GLU A 357 4.95 1.35 -14.71
C GLU A 357 6.28 1.52 -13.97
N PHE A 358 6.40 0.99 -12.75
CA PHE A 358 7.59 1.15 -11.90
C PHE A 358 8.57 -0.03 -11.98
N VAL A 359 8.20 -1.17 -12.60
CA VAL A 359 9.06 -2.36 -12.68
C VAL A 359 10.44 -2.03 -13.26
N LEU A 360 10.50 -1.37 -14.43
CA LEU A 360 11.78 -1.03 -15.06
C LEU A 360 12.52 0.09 -14.33
N LYS A 361 11.80 1.07 -13.75
CA LYS A 361 12.39 2.13 -12.92
C LYS A 361 13.14 1.54 -11.73
N VAL A 362 12.43 0.75 -10.90
CA VAL A 362 12.97 0.10 -9.70
C VAL A 362 14.16 -0.79 -10.06
N LEU A 363 14.06 -1.54 -11.15
CA LEU A 363 15.12 -2.44 -11.60
C LEU A 363 16.39 -1.67 -11.99
N ILE A 364 16.30 -0.67 -12.87
CA ILE A 364 17.46 0.10 -13.35
C ILE A 364 18.13 0.86 -12.20
N GLU A 365 17.35 1.58 -11.39
CA GLU A 365 17.87 2.37 -10.27
C GLU A 365 18.62 1.49 -9.26
N ARG A 366 18.06 0.32 -8.92
CA ARG A 366 18.69 -0.61 -7.97
C ARG A 366 19.89 -1.35 -8.56
N LEU A 367 19.86 -1.77 -9.82
CA LEU A 367 21.00 -2.45 -10.45
C LEU A 367 22.26 -1.58 -10.49
N PHE A 368 22.12 -0.26 -10.66
CA PHE A 368 23.24 0.67 -10.62
C PHE A 368 23.91 0.72 -9.24
N ASP A 369 23.13 0.89 -8.17
CA ASP A 369 23.63 0.90 -6.79
C ASP A 369 24.30 -0.44 -6.42
N ILE A 370 23.63 -1.56 -6.77
CA ILE A 370 24.12 -2.92 -6.47
C ILE A 370 25.41 -3.24 -7.23
N SER A 371 25.52 -2.85 -8.50
CA SER A 371 26.73 -3.03 -9.31
C SER A 371 27.94 -2.40 -8.64
N ARG A 372 27.80 -1.16 -8.17
CA ARG A 372 28.86 -0.45 -7.46
C ARG A 372 29.18 -1.12 -6.12
N GLU A 373 28.17 -1.45 -5.33
CA GLU A 373 28.35 -2.11 -4.03
C GLU A 373 29.11 -3.44 -4.15
N PHE A 374 28.80 -4.24 -5.16
CA PHE A 374 29.50 -5.50 -5.43
C PHE A 374 30.93 -5.26 -5.91
N ALA A 375 31.16 -4.29 -6.79
CA ALA A 375 32.51 -3.94 -7.26
C ALA A 375 33.41 -3.50 -6.10
N ASP A 376 32.94 -2.57 -5.26
CA ASP A 376 33.64 -2.10 -4.06
C ASP A 376 33.92 -3.29 -3.10
N HIS A 377 32.93 -4.17 -2.88
CA HIS A 377 33.08 -5.34 -2.02
C HIS A 377 34.13 -6.36 -2.53
N TYR A 378 34.14 -6.70 -3.81
CA TYR A 378 35.14 -7.63 -4.37
C TYR A 378 36.55 -7.04 -4.31
N VAL A 379 36.69 -5.75 -4.66
CA VAL A 379 37.99 -5.07 -4.60
C VAL A 379 38.53 -5.05 -3.17
N ASP A 380 37.74 -4.63 -2.18
CA ASP A 380 38.16 -4.58 -0.78
C ASP A 380 38.49 -5.98 -0.22
N THR A 381 37.66 -6.98 -0.53
CA THR A 381 37.86 -8.37 -0.08
C THR A 381 39.12 -8.99 -0.67
N TRP A 382 39.38 -8.74 -1.96
CA TRP A 382 40.58 -9.26 -2.63
C TRP A 382 41.84 -8.49 -2.23
N VAL A 383 41.77 -7.18 -1.98
CA VAL A 383 42.87 -6.42 -1.35
C VAL A 383 43.21 -7.00 0.02
N GLY A 384 42.20 -7.31 0.85
CA GLY A 384 42.38 -7.96 2.15
C GLY A 384 43.06 -9.33 2.02
N ALA A 385 42.53 -10.20 1.15
CA ALA A 385 43.10 -11.53 0.92
C ALA A 385 44.55 -11.46 0.38
N MET A 386 44.83 -10.59 -0.59
CA MET A 386 46.18 -10.41 -1.16
C MET A 386 47.20 -9.90 -0.13
N LYS A 387 46.79 -9.05 0.83
CA LYS A 387 47.66 -8.60 1.93
C LYS A 387 48.09 -9.73 2.87
N GLU A 388 47.32 -10.82 2.90
CA GLU A 388 47.59 -12.05 3.65
C GLU A 388 48.16 -13.17 2.76
N ASP A 389 48.66 -12.83 1.56
CA ASP A 389 49.15 -13.77 0.53
C ASP A 389 48.10 -14.81 0.06
N ARG A 390 46.81 -14.58 0.32
CA ARG A 390 45.69 -15.42 -0.11
C ARG A 390 45.12 -14.95 -1.45
N ARG A 391 44.68 -15.90 -2.28
CA ARG A 391 43.95 -15.64 -3.52
C ARG A 391 42.66 -16.47 -3.52
N PRO A 392 41.50 -15.85 -3.29
CA PRO A 392 40.22 -16.55 -3.30
C PRO A 392 39.92 -17.14 -4.68
N THR A 393 39.18 -18.25 -4.73
CA THR A 393 38.90 -18.98 -5.97
C THR A 393 38.10 -18.14 -6.97
N GLU A 394 37.16 -17.34 -6.48
CA GLU A 394 36.38 -16.35 -7.22
C GLU A 394 37.23 -15.19 -7.79
N MET A 395 38.45 -14.98 -7.30
CA MET A 395 39.40 -14.04 -7.91
C MET A 395 40.11 -14.67 -9.13
N THR A 396 40.28 -16.01 -9.14
CA THR A 396 41.09 -16.74 -10.13
C THR A 396 40.30 -17.42 -11.24
N ASP A 397 39.08 -17.86 -10.97
CA ASP A 397 38.22 -18.63 -11.87
C ASP A 397 36.92 -17.88 -12.21
N ASP A 398 36.54 -17.91 -13.49
CA ASP A 398 35.35 -17.22 -14.01
C ASP A 398 34.04 -17.92 -13.60
N ALA A 399 34.04 -19.26 -13.48
CA ALA A 399 32.84 -20.02 -13.10
C ALA A 399 32.50 -19.81 -11.62
N THR A 400 33.49 -19.94 -10.74
CA THR A 400 33.38 -19.69 -9.30
C THR A 400 32.96 -18.24 -9.03
N PHE A 401 33.54 -17.27 -9.75
CA PHE A 401 33.13 -15.86 -9.67
C PHE A 401 31.65 -15.67 -10.04
N SER A 402 31.22 -16.22 -11.18
CA SER A 402 29.82 -16.10 -11.60
C SER A 402 28.84 -16.74 -10.62
N GLN A 403 29.23 -17.85 -9.98
CA GLN A 403 28.42 -18.51 -8.97
C GLN A 403 28.33 -17.70 -7.67
N ASP A 404 29.45 -17.15 -7.19
CA ASP A 404 29.47 -16.32 -5.98
C ASP A 404 28.65 -15.01 -6.17
N VAL A 405 28.77 -14.34 -7.32
CA VAL A 405 27.92 -13.18 -7.68
C VAL A 405 26.43 -13.56 -7.67
N GLN A 406 26.07 -14.71 -8.26
CA GLN A 406 24.69 -15.21 -8.29
C GLN A 406 24.15 -15.49 -6.89
N THR A 407 24.93 -16.16 -6.03
CA THR A 407 24.54 -16.48 -4.65
C THR A 407 24.29 -15.20 -3.85
N ARG A 408 25.25 -14.26 -3.85
CA ARG A 408 25.12 -12.98 -3.13
C ARG A 408 23.94 -12.15 -3.61
N MET A 409 23.68 -12.11 -4.92
CA MET A 409 22.48 -11.44 -5.48
C MET A 409 21.19 -12.06 -4.95
N THR A 410 21.13 -13.39 -4.89
CA THR A 410 19.97 -14.15 -4.44
C THR A 410 19.69 -13.92 -2.96
N GLU A 411 20.73 -13.89 -2.13
CA GLU A 411 20.65 -13.69 -0.68
C GLU A 411 20.34 -12.24 -0.29
N ARG A 412 21.05 -11.26 -0.89
CA ARG A 412 20.99 -9.84 -0.48
C ARG A 412 19.89 -9.05 -1.21
N TYR A 413 19.56 -9.43 -2.44
CA TYR A 413 18.60 -8.71 -3.30
C TYR A 413 17.55 -9.66 -3.93
N PRO A 414 16.81 -10.46 -3.12
CA PRO A 414 15.85 -11.44 -3.61
C PRO A 414 14.74 -10.83 -4.48
N MET A 415 14.25 -9.64 -4.13
CA MET A 415 13.23 -8.92 -4.92
C MET A 415 13.74 -8.53 -6.31
N ILE A 416 15.00 -8.09 -6.43
CA ILE A 416 15.59 -7.73 -7.73
C ILE A 416 15.78 -8.99 -8.59
N CYS A 417 16.22 -10.10 -7.98
CA CYS A 417 16.28 -11.40 -8.65
C CYS A 417 14.89 -11.86 -9.14
N ALA A 418 13.82 -11.57 -8.40
CA ALA A 418 12.44 -11.89 -8.79
C ALA A 418 11.96 -11.09 -10.02
N LEU A 419 12.46 -9.86 -10.22
CA LEU A 419 12.16 -9.02 -11.38
C LEU A 419 13.01 -9.35 -12.61
N LEU A 420 14.21 -9.90 -12.41
CA LEU A 420 15.05 -10.39 -13.49
C LEU A 420 14.49 -11.70 -14.06
N ARG A 421 13.43 -11.57 -14.86
CA ARG A 421 12.78 -12.67 -15.61
C ARG A 421 12.57 -12.28 -17.06
N PHE A 422 12.91 -13.17 -17.99
CA PHE A 422 12.81 -12.91 -19.43
C PHE A 422 11.42 -12.44 -19.85
N ASP A 423 10.37 -13.20 -19.53
CA ASP A 423 8.98 -12.90 -19.93
C ASP A 423 8.53 -11.51 -19.44
N LEU A 424 8.85 -11.18 -18.18
CA LEU A 424 8.47 -9.91 -17.56
C LEU A 424 9.18 -8.73 -18.23
N LEU A 425 10.50 -8.80 -18.38
CA LEU A 425 11.29 -7.72 -18.98
C LEU A 425 10.97 -7.54 -20.47
N TYR A 426 10.70 -8.64 -21.18
CA TYR A 426 10.27 -8.61 -22.58
C TYR A 426 8.92 -7.88 -22.74
N LEU A 427 7.92 -8.21 -21.93
CA LEU A 427 6.62 -7.53 -21.95
C LEU A 427 6.72 -6.07 -21.50
N CYS A 428 7.44 -5.78 -20.41
CA CYS A 428 7.67 -4.40 -19.96
C CYS A 428 8.35 -3.54 -21.04
N ALA A 429 9.37 -4.07 -21.73
CA ALA A 429 10.06 -3.36 -22.80
C ALA A 429 9.17 -3.11 -24.02
N GLY A 430 8.27 -4.05 -24.34
CA GLY A 430 7.28 -3.91 -25.40
C GLY A 430 6.23 -2.84 -25.12
N GLU A 431 5.65 -2.84 -23.91
CA GLU A 431 4.61 -1.88 -23.52
C GLU A 431 5.14 -0.45 -23.31
N GLN A 432 6.26 -0.30 -22.58
CA GLN A 432 6.75 1.03 -22.19
C GLN A 432 7.41 1.80 -23.35
N LYS A 433 7.54 1.20 -24.55
CA LYS A 433 8.09 1.80 -25.78
C LYS A 433 9.39 2.57 -25.51
N LEU A 434 10.30 1.95 -24.76
CA LEU A 434 11.57 2.55 -24.38
C LEU A 434 12.38 2.98 -25.62
N MET A 435 13.05 4.12 -25.51
CA MET A 435 13.87 4.71 -26.58
C MET A 435 15.28 5.01 -26.08
N GLY A 436 16.26 4.98 -26.99
CA GLY A 436 17.64 5.38 -26.70
C GLY A 436 18.32 4.55 -25.61
N GLU A 437 18.96 5.22 -24.65
CA GLU A 437 19.82 4.62 -23.63
C GLU A 437 19.06 3.68 -22.68
N ALA A 438 17.82 4.02 -22.29
CA ALA A 438 16.99 3.15 -21.46
C ALA A 438 16.62 1.83 -22.18
N ALA A 439 16.37 1.89 -23.50
CA ALA A 439 16.13 0.69 -24.29
C ALA A 439 17.40 -0.16 -24.45
N ALA A 440 18.56 0.48 -24.61
CA ALA A 440 19.85 -0.23 -24.67
C ALA A 440 20.16 -0.96 -23.35
N GLU A 441 19.96 -0.28 -22.21
CA GLU A 441 20.24 -0.87 -20.89
C GLU A 441 19.30 -2.04 -20.57
N ILE A 442 18.00 -1.93 -20.86
CA ILE A 442 17.06 -3.05 -20.67
C ILE A 442 17.36 -4.23 -21.62
N ASN A 443 17.66 -3.97 -22.90
CA ASN A 443 18.05 -5.03 -23.84
C ASN A 443 19.39 -5.69 -23.48
N ARG A 444 20.24 -5.04 -22.68
CA ARG A 444 21.48 -5.63 -22.15
C ARG A 444 21.23 -6.71 -21.11
N LEU A 445 20.11 -6.65 -20.37
CA LEU A 445 19.84 -7.54 -19.23
C LEU A 445 19.48 -8.98 -19.65
N PHE A 446 19.00 -9.18 -20.87
CA PHE A 446 18.53 -10.47 -21.36
C PHE A 446 18.96 -10.76 -22.80
N ASP A 447 18.81 -12.01 -23.20
CA ASP A 447 19.08 -12.50 -24.54
C ASP A 447 17.76 -12.90 -25.22
N ARG A 448 17.47 -12.27 -26.36
CA ARG A 448 16.22 -12.49 -27.12
C ARG A 448 16.22 -13.81 -27.88
N GLU A 449 17.39 -14.32 -28.27
CA GLU A 449 17.53 -15.57 -29.02
C GLU A 449 17.47 -16.75 -28.06
N ALA A 450 18.24 -16.70 -26.97
CA ALA A 450 18.24 -17.73 -25.93
C ALA A 450 17.02 -17.69 -25.00
N ARG A 451 16.17 -16.65 -25.11
CA ARG A 451 14.98 -16.40 -24.26
C ARG A 451 15.27 -16.47 -22.76
N ALA A 452 16.43 -15.94 -22.36
CA ALA A 452 16.97 -16.06 -21.02
C ALA A 452 17.52 -14.72 -20.52
N ILE A 453 17.58 -14.54 -19.20
CA ILE A 453 18.34 -13.46 -18.57
C ILE A 453 19.84 -13.73 -18.68
N ARG A 454 20.67 -12.68 -18.76
CA ARG A 454 22.13 -12.85 -18.74
C ARG A 454 22.61 -13.26 -17.34
N PRO A 455 23.80 -13.90 -17.21
CA PRO A 455 24.41 -14.16 -15.90
C PRO A 455 24.55 -12.89 -15.05
N MET A 456 24.40 -13.00 -13.74
CA MET A 456 24.36 -11.84 -12.83
C MET A 456 25.63 -10.97 -12.90
N HIS A 457 26.81 -11.56 -13.10
CA HIS A 457 28.05 -10.79 -13.31
C HIS A 457 27.98 -9.89 -14.55
N GLN A 458 27.33 -10.34 -15.64
CA GLN A 458 27.11 -9.52 -16.83
C GLN A 458 26.04 -8.46 -16.59
N ILE A 459 24.95 -8.81 -15.92
CA ILE A 459 23.89 -7.87 -15.53
C ILE A 459 24.47 -6.71 -14.70
N LEU A 460 25.30 -7.01 -13.71
CA LEU A 460 25.99 -6.02 -12.86
C LEU A 460 27.24 -5.40 -13.50
N GLN A 461 27.61 -5.76 -14.72
CA GLN A 461 28.81 -5.26 -15.44
C GLN A 461 30.14 -5.50 -14.68
N LEU A 462 30.22 -6.60 -13.92
CA LEU A 462 31.37 -6.99 -13.13
C LEU A 462 32.31 -7.88 -13.96
N ASP A 463 33.49 -7.36 -14.29
CA ASP A 463 34.58 -8.12 -14.91
C ASP A 463 35.60 -8.53 -13.84
N ARG A 464 35.77 -9.84 -13.64
CA ARG A 464 36.68 -10.42 -12.62
C ARG A 464 38.12 -9.96 -12.79
N LYS A 465 38.63 -9.89 -14.04
CA LYS A 465 40.03 -9.54 -14.31
C LYS A 465 40.27 -8.08 -13.97
N LYS A 466 39.37 -7.21 -14.40
CA LYS A 466 39.38 -5.78 -14.06
C LYS A 466 39.31 -5.56 -12.55
N LEU A 467 38.38 -6.21 -11.84
CA LEU A 467 38.27 -6.11 -10.38
C LEU A 467 39.54 -6.62 -9.67
N ALA A 468 40.19 -7.67 -10.19
CA ALA A 468 41.44 -8.19 -9.66
C ALA A 468 42.64 -7.25 -9.93
N ASP A 469 42.64 -6.54 -11.06
CA ASP A 469 43.62 -5.50 -11.37
C ASP A 469 43.40 -4.24 -10.54
N ASP A 470 42.15 -3.79 -10.36
CA ASP A 470 41.78 -2.69 -9.47
C ASP A 470 42.20 -3.00 -8.02
N ALA A 471 42.04 -4.25 -7.56
CA ALA A 471 42.55 -4.71 -6.26
C ALA A 471 44.10 -4.69 -6.17
N ARG A 472 44.81 -5.13 -7.21
CA ARG A 472 46.29 -5.07 -7.26
C ARG A 472 46.81 -3.64 -7.19
N LEU A 473 46.13 -2.69 -7.84
CA LEU A 473 46.49 -1.27 -7.83
C LEU A 473 46.34 -0.60 -6.45
N LEU A 474 45.62 -1.24 -5.51
CA LEU A 474 45.46 -0.78 -4.12
C LEU A 474 46.40 -1.49 -3.14
N LEU A 475 47.25 -2.40 -3.61
CA LEU A 475 48.34 -2.96 -2.79
C LEU A 475 49.49 -1.96 -2.65
N PRO A 476 50.18 -1.94 -1.50
CA PRO A 476 51.44 -1.23 -1.37
C PRO A 476 52.47 -1.70 -2.41
N PHE A 477 53.20 -0.77 -3.01
CA PHE A 477 54.05 -1.04 -4.18
C PHE A 477 55.13 -2.13 -3.99
N TRP A 478 55.53 -2.40 -2.74
CA TRP A 478 56.47 -3.46 -2.38
C TRP A 478 55.89 -4.88 -2.46
N GLN A 479 54.57 -5.07 -2.54
CA GLN A 479 53.93 -6.38 -2.74
C GLN A 479 53.59 -6.69 -4.22
N ALA A 480 53.67 -5.71 -5.12
CA ALA A 480 53.25 -5.89 -6.52
C ALA A 480 54.35 -6.47 -7.45
N PHE A 481 55.64 -6.36 -7.09
CA PHE A 481 56.76 -6.71 -7.97
C PHE A 481 57.88 -7.53 -7.28
N PRO A 482 58.11 -8.81 -7.63
CA PRO A 482 59.03 -9.70 -6.90
C PRO A 482 60.53 -9.34 -6.90
N TRP A 483 60.97 -8.36 -7.68
CA TRP A 483 62.39 -8.11 -7.96
C TRP A 483 63.03 -6.99 -7.10
N LEU A 484 62.26 -6.30 -6.25
CA LEU A 484 62.74 -5.15 -5.46
C LEU A 484 63.29 -5.48 -4.05
N ASN A 485 63.57 -6.76 -3.76
CA ASN A 485 64.15 -7.20 -2.48
C ASN A 485 65.52 -6.56 -2.13
N ALA A 486 66.24 -6.03 -3.13
CA ALA A 486 67.49 -5.29 -2.90
C ALA A 486 67.26 -3.86 -2.38
N PHE A 487 66.19 -3.19 -2.81
CA PHE A 487 65.94 -1.77 -2.53
C PHE A 487 65.52 -1.54 -1.07
N VAL A 488 64.75 -2.47 -0.50
CA VAL A 488 64.34 -2.45 0.92
C VAL A 488 65.56 -2.50 1.86
N ARG A 489 66.58 -3.32 1.53
CA ARG A 489 67.82 -3.43 2.31
C ARG A 489 68.69 -2.17 2.23
N PHE A 490 68.61 -1.41 1.13
CA PHE A 490 69.30 -0.13 0.98
C PHE A 490 68.64 0.96 1.82
N LEU A 491 67.31 1.09 1.74
CA LEU A 491 66.54 2.06 2.53
C LEU A 491 66.65 1.82 4.05
N GLN A 492 66.57 0.57 4.51
CA GLN A 492 66.79 0.24 5.93
C GLN A 492 68.18 0.60 6.43
N ARG A 493 69.22 0.48 5.58
CA ARG A 493 70.62 0.80 5.91
C ARG A 493 70.91 2.31 5.92
N VAL A 494 70.07 3.13 5.28
CA VAL A 494 70.21 4.59 5.21
C VAL A 494 69.31 5.31 6.22
N PHE A 495 68.13 4.76 6.57
CA PHE A 495 67.18 5.40 7.50
C PHE A 495 67.20 4.87 8.94
N LEU A 496 67.76 3.70 9.23
CA LEU A 496 68.02 3.27 10.61
C LEU A 496 69.53 3.29 10.88
N GLY A 497 69.95 4.32 11.62
CA GLY A 497 71.36 4.53 12.00
C GLY A 497 71.99 3.32 12.69
N THR A 498 73.31 3.21 12.51
CA THR A 498 74.16 2.10 12.96
C THR A 498 73.84 1.57 14.36
N ARG A 499 73.43 0.30 14.45
CA ARG A 499 73.57 -0.51 15.66
C ARG A 499 74.61 -1.59 15.44
N THR A 500 75.79 -1.37 16.00
CA THR A 500 76.90 -2.33 16.03
C THR A 500 76.51 -3.55 16.88
N PRO A 501 76.63 -4.79 16.38
CA PRO A 501 76.38 -5.98 17.18
C PRO A 501 77.65 -6.42 17.93
N GLY A 502 77.60 -6.52 19.27
CA GLY A 502 78.66 -7.17 20.02
C GLY A 502 78.88 -6.68 21.46
N GLN A 503 78.01 -7.09 22.39
CA GLN A 503 78.45 -7.63 23.68
C GLN A 503 77.28 -8.27 24.43
N ILE A 504 77.38 -9.58 24.63
CA ILE A 504 76.60 -10.36 25.59
C ILE A 504 77.53 -10.71 26.76
N GLU A 505 76.96 -10.83 27.96
CA GLU A 505 77.55 -11.38 29.20
C GLU A 505 78.68 -10.60 29.93
N ARG A 506 78.24 -9.85 30.96
CA ARG A 506 78.59 -9.93 32.40
C ARG A 506 77.79 -8.81 33.10
N SER A 507 77.11 -8.97 34.24
CA SER A 507 77.28 -9.92 35.33
C SER A 507 75.97 -10.18 36.11
N ARG A 508 75.80 -11.39 36.66
CA ARG A 508 74.77 -11.68 37.68
C ARG A 508 75.21 -11.14 39.05
N ARG A 509 74.36 -10.41 39.80
CA ARG A 509 73.80 -10.85 41.12
C ARG A 509 73.19 -9.73 42.00
N LYS A 510 72.06 -10.12 42.62
CA LYS A 510 71.63 -9.93 44.04
C LYS A 510 70.91 -8.64 44.51
N LYS A 511 69.79 -8.93 45.21
CA LYS A 511 69.16 -8.23 46.36
C LYS A 511 68.60 -6.82 46.07
N GLY A 512 67.31 -6.56 46.22
CA GLY A 512 66.44 -6.91 47.36
C GLY A 512 65.64 -5.66 47.78
N PRO A 513 64.61 -5.77 48.64
CA PRO A 513 63.45 -4.88 48.53
C PRO A 513 63.19 -3.94 49.73
N ARG A 514 62.37 -2.90 49.51
CA ARG A 514 61.43 -2.26 50.46
C ARG A 514 60.53 -1.27 49.67
N LYS A 515 59.20 -1.33 49.77
CA LYS A 515 58.32 -0.76 50.83
C LYS A 515 58.38 0.79 50.88
N ALA A 516 57.26 1.52 50.99
CA ALA A 516 55.84 1.14 50.96
C ALA A 516 54.94 2.40 50.90
N ALA A 517 53.63 2.17 50.69
CA ALA A 517 52.50 2.98 51.19
C ALA A 517 52.29 4.38 50.56
N ARG A 518 51.08 4.96 50.52
CA ARG A 518 49.65 4.55 50.72
C ARG A 518 48.84 5.87 50.68
N ILE A 519 47.50 5.75 50.58
CA ILE A 519 46.40 6.69 50.96
C ILE A 519 45.74 7.28 49.68
N LEU A 520 44.61 6.72 49.20
CA LEU A 520 43.20 6.98 49.60
C LEU A 520 42.71 8.38 49.13
N SER A 521 41.46 8.61 48.68
CA SER A 521 40.30 7.73 48.45
C SER A 521 39.16 8.44 47.68
N SER A 522 38.16 7.65 47.26
CA SER A 522 36.70 7.93 47.26
C SER A 522 36.09 9.15 46.54
N THR A 523 35.29 8.85 45.51
CA THR A 523 33.85 9.18 45.36
C THR A 523 33.27 10.47 45.97
N ALA A 524 32.68 11.34 45.14
CA ALA A 524 31.24 11.72 45.14
C ALA A 524 30.95 12.92 44.19
N ALA A 525 29.72 12.99 43.66
CA ALA A 525 29.11 14.17 42.99
C ALA A 525 28.26 14.96 44.04
N PRO A 526 27.32 15.90 43.73
CA PRO A 526 26.80 16.42 42.45
C PRO A 526 26.47 17.96 42.46
N VAL A 527 25.57 18.45 41.56
CA VAL A 527 24.71 19.69 41.67
C VAL A 527 25.44 21.06 41.45
N THR A 528 24.97 22.11 40.73
CA THR A 528 23.79 22.44 39.85
C THR A 528 24.06 23.70 38.98
N GLU A 529 23.18 23.95 37.96
CA GLU A 529 22.59 25.25 37.46
C GLU A 529 23.50 26.48 37.15
N ASP A 530 23.14 27.46 36.30
CA ASP A 530 21.92 27.87 35.55
C ASP A 530 22.29 28.13 34.05
N ARG A 531 21.45 28.11 33.00
CA ARG A 531 20.01 28.35 32.74
C ARG A 531 19.67 29.79 32.29
N GLN A 532 19.18 29.90 31.05
CA GLN A 532 18.03 30.70 30.54
C GLN A 532 18.12 30.67 28.99
N ASP A 533 17.14 30.16 28.23
CA ASP A 533 15.73 30.58 28.05
C ASP A 533 15.62 32.04 27.53
N SER A 534 14.76 32.44 26.59
CA SER A 534 13.83 31.79 25.64
C SER A 534 13.06 32.91 24.87
N THR A 535 12.04 32.56 24.07
CA THR A 535 10.91 33.40 23.55
C THR A 535 11.12 33.97 22.12
N VAL A 536 10.38 33.69 21.03
CA VAL A 536 8.97 33.34 20.65
C VAL A 536 8.19 34.54 20.04
N MET A 537 7.68 34.33 18.80
CA MET A 537 6.66 35.14 18.04
C MET A 537 7.02 36.60 17.66
N GLN A 538 6.38 37.28 16.67
CA GLN A 538 5.07 37.09 16.00
C GLN A 538 5.02 37.65 14.54
N LEU A 539 3.88 37.48 13.84
CA LEU A 539 3.57 37.95 12.47
C LEU A 539 3.33 39.48 12.34
N GLY A 540 3.44 40.02 11.11
CA GLY A 540 2.85 41.32 10.70
C GLY A 540 2.96 41.60 9.19
N ASP A 541 1.86 42.04 8.55
CA ASP A 541 1.71 42.27 7.10
C ASP A 541 2.34 43.57 6.55
N ALA A 542 2.64 43.65 5.24
CA ALA A 542 1.85 44.44 4.25
C ALA A 542 2.57 44.85 2.93
N ARG A 543 1.90 44.52 1.80
CA ARG A 543 1.73 45.31 0.54
C ARG A 543 2.93 45.76 -0.33
N GLY A 544 2.91 45.31 -1.60
CA GLY A 544 2.60 46.21 -2.74
C GLY A 544 3.50 46.21 -4.00
N ALA A 545 2.95 45.75 -5.14
CA ALA A 545 3.29 46.10 -6.56
C ALA A 545 4.74 45.83 -7.06
N ASP A 546 5.10 45.61 -8.34
CA ASP A 546 4.46 45.08 -9.59
C ASP A 546 5.65 44.63 -10.51
N GLY A 547 5.59 44.00 -11.70
CA GLY A 547 4.50 43.63 -12.60
C GLY A 547 5.02 42.94 -13.89
N GLY A 548 4.10 42.55 -14.79
CA GLY A 548 4.40 41.97 -16.12
C GLY A 548 4.67 40.45 -16.13
N ARG A 549 3.81 39.58 -16.71
CA ARG A 549 3.57 39.33 -18.16
C ARG A 549 4.86 38.88 -18.90
N THR A 550 4.92 37.78 -19.66
CA THR A 550 3.89 36.97 -20.37
C THR A 550 4.30 35.47 -20.48
N ALA A 551 3.33 34.59 -20.76
CA ALA A 551 3.55 33.34 -21.51
C ALA A 551 3.22 33.60 -23.00
N PRO A 552 3.67 32.76 -23.97
CA PRO A 552 2.79 31.64 -24.34
C PRO A 552 3.45 30.37 -24.94
N SER A 553 2.63 29.31 -24.95
CA SER A 553 2.46 28.26 -25.97
C SER A 553 3.62 27.37 -26.47
N ARG A 554 3.26 26.08 -26.57
CA ARG A 554 3.95 24.99 -27.28
C ARG A 554 4.08 25.28 -28.77
N ASP A 555 5.12 24.75 -29.40
CA ASP A 555 4.97 24.08 -30.70
C ASP A 555 5.92 22.88 -30.82
N SER A 556 5.71 22.03 -31.82
CA SER A 556 6.15 20.62 -31.83
C SER A 556 7.15 20.23 -32.92
N THR A 557 7.83 19.09 -32.68
CA THR A 557 8.57 18.25 -33.68
C THR A 557 10.00 18.72 -34.08
N PRO A 558 10.88 17.86 -34.67
CA PRO A 558 12.07 17.41 -33.92
C PRO A 558 13.41 17.58 -34.68
N THR A 559 14.47 16.92 -34.17
CA THR A 559 15.78 16.64 -34.83
C THR A 559 16.90 17.65 -34.62
N SER A 560 17.76 17.46 -33.60
CA SER A 560 19.14 18.02 -33.60
C SER A 560 20.15 17.41 -32.59
N GLY A 561 19.99 16.15 -32.15
CA GLY A 561 20.86 15.53 -31.12
C GLY A 561 22.38 15.51 -31.42
N GLY A 562 22.78 15.71 -32.68
CA GLY A 562 24.19 15.90 -33.07
C GLY A 562 24.72 17.33 -32.91
N ALA A 563 23.85 18.35 -32.94
CA ALA A 563 24.25 19.75 -32.82
C ALA A 563 24.53 20.14 -31.36
N THR A 564 23.69 19.69 -30.44
CA THR A 564 23.78 20.03 -29.00
C THR A 564 25.12 19.60 -28.39
N ARG A 565 25.64 18.42 -28.77
CA ARG A 565 26.95 17.94 -28.29
C ARG A 565 28.12 18.80 -28.78
N LYS A 566 28.08 19.32 -30.01
CA LYS A 566 29.14 20.21 -30.54
C LYS A 566 29.15 21.56 -29.83
N VAL A 567 27.97 22.14 -29.58
CA VAL A 567 27.82 23.40 -28.83
C VAL A 567 28.30 23.24 -27.39
N GLN A 568 27.86 22.20 -26.68
CA GLN A 568 28.29 21.91 -25.31
C GLN A 568 29.80 21.64 -25.21
N ALA A 569 30.41 20.98 -26.20
CA ALA A 569 31.86 20.78 -26.26
C ALA A 569 32.65 22.06 -26.58
N GLN A 570 32.03 23.09 -27.15
CA GLN A 570 32.64 24.42 -27.34
C GLN A 570 32.53 25.26 -26.05
N GLU A 571 31.38 25.27 -25.38
CA GLU A 571 31.20 25.94 -24.08
C GLU A 571 32.11 25.36 -23.00
N PHE A 572 32.27 24.03 -22.97
CA PHE A 572 33.18 23.32 -22.07
C PHE A 572 34.63 23.79 -22.26
N ARG A 573 35.09 23.94 -23.51
CA ARG A 573 36.44 24.45 -23.83
C ARG A 573 36.61 25.90 -23.39
N ARG A 574 35.67 26.78 -23.75
CA ARG A 574 35.73 28.20 -23.39
C ARG A 574 35.84 28.42 -21.88
N ARG A 575 35.08 27.66 -21.06
CA ARG A 575 35.18 27.73 -19.59
C ARG A 575 36.49 27.19 -19.04
N ILE A 576 37.09 26.17 -19.65
CA ILE A 576 38.43 25.70 -19.24
C ILE A 576 39.50 26.74 -19.58
N GLU A 577 39.42 27.40 -20.74
CA GLU A 577 40.32 28.49 -21.11
C GLU A 577 40.17 29.71 -20.18
N GLU A 578 38.93 30.10 -19.85
CA GLU A 578 38.63 31.13 -18.83
C GLU A 578 39.26 30.77 -17.47
N LEU A 579 39.15 29.51 -17.02
CA LEU A 579 39.78 29.05 -15.78
C LEU A 579 41.31 29.03 -15.86
N GLN A 580 41.91 28.57 -16.97
CA GLN A 580 43.36 28.55 -17.18
C GLN A 580 43.96 29.96 -17.14
N LYS A 581 43.31 30.95 -17.78
CA LYS A 581 43.73 32.37 -17.71
C LYS A 581 43.82 32.87 -16.27
N GLY A 582 42.92 32.42 -15.39
CA GLY A 582 42.91 32.76 -13.97
C GLY A 582 44.15 32.29 -13.16
N TYR A 583 44.98 31.39 -13.70
CA TYR A 583 46.22 30.93 -13.06
C TYR A 583 47.50 31.49 -13.70
N VAL A 584 47.42 32.01 -14.92
CA VAL A 584 48.60 32.37 -15.73
C VAL A 584 48.63 33.85 -16.13
N GLY A 585 47.48 34.54 -16.08
CA GLY A 585 47.34 35.93 -16.52
C GLY A 585 47.16 36.07 -18.04
N ASP A 586 46.72 37.24 -18.48
CA ASP A 586 46.50 37.50 -19.91
C ASP A 586 47.83 37.48 -20.69
N GLY A 587 47.96 36.51 -21.60
CA GLY A 587 49.13 36.31 -22.47
C GLY A 587 50.19 35.33 -21.96
N GLY A 588 50.06 34.75 -20.76
CA GLY A 588 51.03 33.79 -20.23
C GLY A 588 50.80 32.34 -20.67
N SER A 589 51.87 31.53 -20.70
CA SER A 589 51.81 30.11 -21.09
C SER A 589 51.59 29.17 -19.89
N VAL A 590 50.57 28.30 -20.01
CA VAL A 590 50.28 27.23 -19.04
C VAL A 590 51.49 26.33 -18.80
N ASP A 591 52.27 26.06 -19.84
CA ASP A 591 53.40 25.13 -19.76
C ASP A 591 54.59 25.74 -19.00
N ALA A 592 54.91 27.01 -19.28
CA ALA A 592 55.92 27.76 -18.52
C ALA A 592 55.55 27.89 -17.03
N LYS A 593 54.24 28.04 -16.72
CA LYS A 593 53.77 28.12 -15.34
C LYS A 593 53.85 26.78 -14.62
N LEU A 594 53.62 25.67 -15.32
CA LEU A 594 53.81 24.32 -14.78
C LEU A 594 55.29 24.03 -14.48
N GLU A 595 56.22 24.46 -15.35
CA GLU A 595 57.67 24.35 -15.11
C GLU A 595 58.11 25.18 -13.91
N GLU A 596 57.68 26.44 -13.80
CA GLU A 596 57.93 27.29 -12.62
C GLU A 596 57.44 26.62 -11.32
N LEU A 597 56.27 25.96 -11.37
CA LEU A 597 55.71 25.26 -10.22
C LEU A 597 56.49 23.98 -9.89
N ILE A 598 56.97 23.21 -10.88
CA ILE A 598 57.85 22.04 -10.67
C ILE A 598 59.11 22.46 -9.90
N GLU A 599 59.79 23.53 -10.32
CA GLU A 599 60.96 24.07 -9.61
C GLU A 599 60.64 24.50 -8.17
N ARG A 600 59.40 24.93 -7.92
CA ARG A 600 58.95 25.34 -6.58
C ARG A 600 58.62 24.15 -5.69
N TRP A 601 57.91 23.12 -6.16
CA TRP A 601 57.45 21.99 -5.32
C TRP A 601 58.40 20.79 -5.29
N ASN A 602 59.26 20.62 -6.30
CA ASN A 602 60.19 19.50 -6.43
C ASN A 602 61.66 19.95 -6.25
N PRO A 603 62.20 19.93 -5.01
CA PRO A 603 63.56 20.40 -4.70
C PRO A 603 64.67 19.39 -5.03
N LEU A 604 64.37 18.32 -5.78
CA LEU A 604 65.37 17.31 -6.14
C LEU A 604 66.40 17.89 -7.13
N LEU A 605 67.68 17.72 -6.79
CA LEU A 605 68.82 18.18 -7.60
C LEU A 605 69.24 17.18 -8.68
N ASP A 606 68.92 15.89 -8.50
CA ASP A 606 69.12 14.88 -9.55
C ASP A 606 68.04 15.03 -10.63
N PRO A 607 68.39 15.31 -11.90
CA PRO A 607 67.41 15.49 -12.96
C PRO A 607 66.58 14.23 -13.23
N VAL A 608 67.12 13.02 -13.00
CA VAL A 608 66.40 11.77 -13.27
C VAL A 608 65.32 11.54 -12.21
N ALA A 609 65.67 11.57 -10.92
CA ALA A 609 64.69 11.48 -9.84
C ALA A 609 63.66 12.62 -9.88
N LYS A 610 64.07 13.84 -10.27
CA LYS A 610 63.16 14.97 -10.44
C LYS A 610 62.12 14.70 -11.53
N SER A 611 62.55 14.20 -12.69
CA SER A 611 61.66 13.85 -13.81
C SER A 611 60.69 12.72 -13.45
N ASN A 612 61.18 11.65 -12.80
CA ASN A 612 60.35 10.52 -12.39
C ASN A 612 59.24 10.95 -11.42
N LEU A 613 59.57 11.75 -10.39
CA LEU A 613 58.57 12.24 -9.43
C LEU A 613 57.50 13.14 -10.09
N VAL A 614 57.86 13.91 -11.11
CA VAL A 614 56.90 14.70 -11.90
C VAL A 614 55.97 13.76 -12.69
N GLU A 615 56.50 12.71 -13.32
CA GLU A 615 55.68 11.76 -14.08
C GLU A 615 54.79 10.87 -13.18
N ASP A 616 55.22 10.54 -11.97
CA ASP A 616 54.39 9.85 -10.96
C ASP A 616 53.20 10.72 -10.54
N VAL A 617 53.44 12.00 -10.22
CA VAL A 617 52.37 12.98 -9.92
C VAL A 617 51.42 13.13 -11.12
N ASN A 618 51.95 13.24 -12.33
CA ASN A 618 51.17 13.34 -13.56
C ASN A 618 50.32 12.10 -13.83
N SER A 619 50.85 10.92 -13.58
CA SER A 619 50.16 9.63 -13.70
C SER A 619 48.99 9.55 -12.73
N LEU A 620 49.22 9.91 -11.46
CA LEU A 620 48.20 9.90 -10.41
C LEU A 620 47.06 10.88 -10.75
N VAL A 621 47.36 12.06 -11.28
CA VAL A 621 46.32 13.01 -11.77
C VAL A 621 45.56 12.43 -12.98
N ARG A 622 46.26 11.85 -13.98
CA ARG A 622 45.62 11.25 -15.15
C ARG A 622 44.66 10.14 -14.75
N ASP A 623 45.02 9.30 -13.78
CA ASP A 623 44.17 8.20 -13.30
C ASP A 623 43.03 8.67 -12.41
N PHE A 624 43.24 9.68 -11.56
CA PHE A 624 42.17 10.32 -10.81
C PHE A 624 41.10 10.90 -11.75
N LEU A 625 41.51 11.63 -12.78
CA LEU A 625 40.61 12.13 -13.83
C LEU A 625 39.98 10.97 -14.64
N ARG A 626 40.72 9.90 -14.95
CA ARG A 626 40.21 8.73 -15.67
C ARG A 626 39.09 8.02 -14.89
N ARG A 627 39.23 7.85 -13.57
CA ARG A 627 38.20 7.25 -12.70
C ARG A 627 36.93 8.12 -12.65
N MET A 628 37.06 9.46 -12.66
CA MET A 628 35.90 10.36 -12.70
C MET A 628 35.18 10.43 -14.07
N LYS A 629 35.83 10.08 -15.18
CA LYS A 629 35.26 10.18 -16.55
C LYS A 629 34.01 9.33 -16.80
N VAL A 630 33.67 8.38 -15.93
CA VAL A 630 32.46 7.55 -16.07
C VAL A 630 31.18 8.36 -15.80
N GLY A 631 31.24 9.39 -14.93
CA GLY A 631 30.06 10.19 -14.54
C GLY A 631 29.92 11.58 -15.17
N PHE A 632 31.00 12.15 -15.74
CA PHE A 632 31.01 13.52 -16.27
C PHE A 632 31.34 13.56 -17.77
N ARG A 633 30.32 13.59 -18.63
CA ARG A 633 30.50 13.81 -20.08
C ARG A 633 30.10 15.18 -20.61
N LEU A 634 29.35 16.01 -19.86
CA LEU A 634 28.78 17.27 -20.40
C LEU A 634 28.74 18.48 -19.44
N ILE A 635 29.43 18.46 -18.29
CA ILE A 635 29.46 19.60 -17.34
C ILE A 635 30.91 19.96 -17.00
N PRO A 636 31.40 21.19 -17.32
CA PRO A 636 32.71 21.64 -16.91
C PRO A 636 32.76 21.87 -15.38
N PRO A 637 33.83 21.44 -14.68
CA PRO A 637 33.99 21.73 -13.26
C PRO A 637 34.22 23.23 -13.04
N ASP A 638 33.68 23.75 -11.93
CA ASP A 638 33.98 25.10 -11.47
C ASP A 638 35.32 25.16 -10.71
N ARG A 639 35.77 26.38 -10.39
CA ARG A 639 37.05 26.62 -9.68
C ARG A 639 37.09 25.92 -8.32
N ALA A 640 36.00 25.98 -7.55
CA ALA A 640 35.92 25.38 -6.22
C ALA A 640 36.05 23.85 -6.29
N ARG A 641 35.48 23.21 -7.32
CA ARG A 641 35.58 21.77 -7.57
C ARG A 641 37.00 21.35 -7.96
N ILE A 642 37.69 22.11 -8.82
CA ILE A 642 39.11 21.86 -9.14
C ILE A 642 40.00 22.00 -7.90
N GLN A 643 39.77 23.03 -7.07
CA GLN A 643 40.48 23.23 -5.81
C GLN A 643 40.23 22.08 -4.82
N GLY A 644 38.98 21.63 -4.66
CA GLY A 644 38.63 20.47 -3.82
C GLY A 644 39.25 19.15 -4.30
N PHE A 645 39.42 18.97 -5.61
CA PHE A 645 40.14 17.83 -6.17
C PHE A 645 41.64 17.89 -5.87
N ALA A 646 42.27 19.07 -6.02
CA ALA A 646 43.69 19.24 -5.69
C ALA A 646 43.97 19.12 -4.18
N GLU A 647 43.06 19.60 -3.33
CA GLU A 647 43.06 19.37 -1.88
C GLU A 647 43.09 17.87 -1.58
N LYS A 648 42.11 17.11 -2.08
CA LYS A 648 42.00 15.66 -1.84
C LYS A 648 43.19 14.87 -2.39
N LEU A 649 43.75 15.30 -3.52
CA LEU A 649 44.96 14.71 -4.10
C LEU A 649 46.20 14.99 -3.24
N SER A 650 46.45 16.25 -2.85
CA SER A 650 47.59 16.67 -2.03
C SER A 650 47.59 16.15 -0.57
N GLN A 651 46.43 15.68 -0.11
CA GLN A 651 46.25 14.97 1.17
C GLN A 651 46.56 13.46 1.08
N SER A 652 46.81 12.91 -0.11
CA SER A 652 47.25 11.52 -0.27
C SER A 652 48.59 11.28 0.44
N ASP A 653 48.70 10.15 1.15
CA ASP A 653 49.93 9.77 1.88
C ASP A 653 51.17 9.69 0.97
N VAL A 654 50.96 9.44 -0.32
CA VAL A 654 51.98 9.44 -1.38
C VAL A 654 52.75 10.77 -1.44
N PHE A 655 52.13 11.90 -1.09
CA PHE A 655 52.74 13.23 -1.17
C PHE A 655 53.22 13.79 0.18
N ASN A 656 53.20 13.01 1.26
CA ASN A 656 53.64 13.48 2.59
C ASN A 656 55.14 13.84 2.67
N GLN A 657 55.94 13.41 1.70
CA GLN A 657 57.37 13.78 1.60
C GLN A 657 57.61 15.16 0.94
N ILE A 658 56.60 15.74 0.28
CA ILE A 658 56.72 17.03 -0.42
C ILE A 658 56.46 18.18 0.57
N ARG A 659 57.52 18.90 0.95
CA ARG A 659 57.47 19.99 1.95
C ARG A 659 56.67 21.23 1.52
N ARG A 660 56.54 21.52 0.23
CA ARG A 660 55.89 22.74 -0.30
C ARG A 660 54.52 22.41 -0.92
N LYS A 661 53.57 22.02 -0.06
CA LYS A 661 52.24 21.54 -0.48
C LYS A 661 51.43 22.58 -1.27
N ASP A 662 51.57 23.89 -1.00
CA ASP A 662 50.81 24.93 -1.72
C ASP A 662 51.21 25.06 -3.20
N ALA A 663 52.51 24.93 -3.49
CA ALA A 663 53.02 24.93 -4.86
C ALA A 663 52.62 23.64 -5.61
N LEU A 664 52.61 22.50 -4.92
CA LEU A 664 52.09 21.23 -5.46
C LEU A 664 50.58 21.33 -5.73
N LYS A 665 49.79 21.90 -4.82
CA LYS A 665 48.35 22.08 -4.98
C LYS A 665 48.02 22.94 -6.21
N THR A 666 48.69 24.08 -6.34
CA THR A 666 48.58 24.95 -7.53
C THR A 666 48.98 24.23 -8.82
N TYR A 667 50.01 23.37 -8.77
CA TYR A 667 50.43 22.54 -9.89
C TYR A 667 49.35 21.51 -10.28
N LEU A 668 48.76 20.81 -9.30
CA LEU A 668 47.68 19.84 -9.52
C LEU A 668 46.45 20.52 -10.14
N GLU A 669 46.05 21.70 -9.67
CA GLU A 669 44.94 22.49 -10.22
C GLU A 669 45.16 22.82 -11.70
N LEU A 670 46.33 23.38 -12.04
CA LEU A 670 46.66 23.79 -13.40
C LEU A 670 46.88 22.58 -14.34
N TYR A 671 47.49 21.50 -13.85
CA TYR A 671 47.71 20.28 -14.63
C TYR A 671 46.41 19.52 -14.90
N MET A 672 45.46 19.48 -13.94
CA MET A 672 44.11 18.97 -14.19
C MET A 672 43.38 19.76 -15.28
N LEU A 673 43.45 21.10 -15.24
CA LEU A 673 42.87 21.95 -16.28
C LEU A 673 43.53 21.74 -17.65
N LYS A 674 44.86 21.55 -17.71
CA LYS A 674 45.61 21.22 -18.93
C LYS A 674 45.16 19.88 -19.53
N ILE A 675 44.92 18.87 -18.69
CA ILE A 675 44.41 17.56 -19.14
C ILE A 675 42.96 17.69 -19.63
N LEU A 676 42.06 18.33 -18.87
CA LEU A 676 40.65 18.49 -19.23
C LEU A 676 40.45 19.26 -20.54
N GLY A 677 41.29 20.28 -20.82
CA GLY A 677 41.28 21.00 -22.10
C GLY A 677 41.66 20.12 -23.31
N LYS A 678 42.50 19.11 -23.13
CA LYS A 678 42.94 18.19 -24.20
C LYS A 678 41.99 17.01 -24.47
N ILE A 679 40.95 16.81 -23.65
CA ILE A 679 40.13 15.59 -23.67
C ILE A 679 38.96 15.62 -24.68
N ASN A 680 38.54 16.80 -25.13
CA ASN A 680 37.43 16.99 -26.08
C ASN A 680 37.89 17.68 -27.38
N GLY A 681 39.11 17.34 -27.83
CA GLY A 681 39.65 17.68 -29.15
C GLY A 681 39.31 16.61 -30.18
#